data_AF-A0A2R2J1L3-F1
#
_entry.id   AF-A0A2R2J1L3-F1
#
_cell.length_a   1.000
_cell.length_b   1.000
_cell.length_c   1.000
_cell.angle_alpha   90.00
_cell.angle_beta   90.00
_cell.angle_gamma   90.00
#
_symmetry.space_group_name_H-M   'P 1'
#
loop_
_entity.id
_entity.type
_entity.pdbx_description
1 polymer ?
#
loop_
_entity_poly.entity_id
_entity_poly.type
_entity_poly.pdbx_seq_one_letter_code
_entity_poly.pdbx_strand_id
1 'polypeptide(L)'
;MEIPVLGASLNRITDRSLNELESDKSAARAIIQAAVSVELFTIPLYMTTMYSIQGTHQINSKNLDYYRGRQWPGSAPVSQPRNSNERAFNVIFSVFIQEMLHLQMAANLATAMGVQPDFTPPGLVDQRLGWICYGPQQSMLPHIIDLRDTSTYNKVRVNLEALNENQIELFRAIEQPEGAARAELAKQPPPVQAKYFPQVPFAGWKPDMGVQNLPLFGTIGWMYECLAQYVSIEYASGKSLWDYLTSADQPGVTAGANSVQQDLFNAQGGGHPMREFPQLSTLFVPEDFSGKDRSFNKVIDMMAAITDQGEGAQISLSRYRRGGMLQEVKEPYREDRKALEVDYPSYDGAGKPVPSADAAARCDSAAWTHYERFAELYALLRQVETWEQWHAKGNRWTADMLKNPAYDPAIAPKNIPSPSQVADALNTLKQDPSMFRVLSFVSAGAIAGVTTVLNTYWQKPQTTFPYPSMVGSGDRVSLCWAALGKAPNLALGVGQREAGKLYHACQGMNLDGSSGETCAAIEVYHTCRGSNSCKAEGGCGFVQSDKGGGSCSAMRRAAPNLNAAAGAQCCMPPGPTPPTDAFSAPSDNKCASFGGCAVPISASQLFPSQGTMLLYKFVGPTHASEPLPKTLDFAVGESVYDKAWQAYREVMAASGGKPAGDPPTPTPLRVALPPST
;
A
#
# COMPACT_ATOMS: atom_id res chain seq x y z
N MET A 1 23.23 -33.89 -6.45
CA MET A 1 23.53 -33.05 -5.28
C MET A 1 22.40 -33.31 -4.31
N GLU A 2 22.68 -33.74 -3.08
CA GLU A 2 21.61 -33.97 -2.10
C GLU A 2 20.98 -32.63 -1.73
N ILE A 3 19.65 -32.55 -1.85
CA ILE A 3 18.87 -31.40 -1.42
C ILE A 3 19.03 -31.28 0.10
N PRO A 4 19.46 -30.13 0.67
CA PRO A 4 19.62 -29.98 2.11
C PRO A 4 18.34 -30.39 2.86
N VAL A 5 18.49 -31.15 3.95
CA VAL A 5 17.34 -31.64 4.74
C VAL A 5 16.71 -30.49 5.52
N LEU A 6 15.39 -30.39 5.44
CA LEU A 6 14.58 -29.37 6.12
C LEU A 6 14.77 -29.45 7.64
N GLY A 7 15.19 -28.35 8.26
CA GLY A 7 15.42 -28.28 9.71
C GLY A 7 16.58 -29.14 10.23
N ALA A 8 17.42 -29.73 9.37
CA ALA A 8 18.66 -30.35 9.83
C ALA A 8 19.54 -29.29 10.49
N SER A 9 20.31 -29.68 11.51
CA SER A 9 21.30 -28.79 12.12
C SER A 9 22.31 -28.38 11.05
N LEU A 10 22.11 -27.22 10.44
CA LEU A 10 23.10 -26.63 9.56
C LEU A 10 24.32 -26.35 10.43
N ASN A 11 25.47 -26.90 10.02
CA ASN A 11 26.74 -26.67 10.71
C ASN A 11 26.95 -25.16 10.79
N ARG A 12 27.03 -24.62 12.00
CA ARG A 12 27.35 -23.20 12.18
C ARG A 12 28.68 -22.93 11.49
N ILE A 13 28.70 -21.90 10.64
CA ILE A 13 29.93 -21.44 10.01
C ILE A 13 30.65 -20.58 11.04
N THR A 14 31.66 -21.14 11.67
CA THR A 14 32.54 -20.47 12.64
C THR A 14 33.95 -20.31 12.07
N ASP A 15 34.76 -19.46 12.70
CA ASP A 15 36.14 -19.17 12.27
C ASP A 15 36.28 -18.76 10.80
N ARG A 16 35.27 -18.12 10.22
CA ARG A 16 35.33 -17.65 8.83
C ARG A 16 36.39 -16.57 8.68
N SER A 17 37.15 -16.61 7.58
CA SER A 17 38.19 -15.63 7.26
C SER A 17 37.59 -14.23 7.06
N LEU A 18 38.25 -13.21 7.61
CA LEU A 18 37.87 -11.80 7.40
C LEU A 18 38.02 -11.35 5.94
N ASN A 19 38.78 -12.07 5.11
CA ASN A 19 38.90 -11.77 3.68
C ASN A 19 37.57 -12.00 2.92
N GLU A 20 36.68 -12.82 3.48
CA GLU A 20 35.37 -13.11 2.88
C GLU A 20 34.29 -12.10 3.31
N LEU A 21 34.57 -11.25 4.31
CA LEU A 21 33.59 -10.40 4.98
C LEU A 21 32.80 -9.52 4.02
N GLU A 22 33.46 -8.86 3.08
CA GLU A 22 32.78 -7.96 2.14
C GLU A 22 31.92 -8.72 1.11
N SER A 23 32.34 -9.94 0.73
CA SER A 23 31.52 -10.83 -0.10
C SER A 23 30.26 -11.25 0.65
N ASP A 24 30.38 -11.66 1.91
CA ASP A 24 29.23 -12.09 2.71
C ASP A 24 28.28 -10.93 3.03
N LYS A 25 28.81 -9.74 3.33
CA LYS A 25 28.00 -8.52 3.48
C LYS A 25 27.21 -8.23 2.21
N SER A 26 27.87 -8.27 1.05
CA SER A 26 27.22 -8.06 -0.24
C SER A 26 26.09 -9.08 -0.48
N ALA A 27 26.34 -10.36 -0.20
CA ALA A 27 25.34 -11.41 -0.35
C ALA A 27 24.13 -11.20 0.58
N ALA A 28 24.35 -10.96 1.87
CA ALA A 28 23.27 -10.72 2.83
C ALA A 28 22.43 -9.48 2.44
N ARG A 29 23.09 -8.39 2.01
CA ARG A 29 22.44 -7.17 1.54
C ARG A 29 21.63 -7.39 0.26
N ALA A 30 22.13 -8.22 -0.65
CA ALA A 30 21.39 -8.60 -1.85
C ALA A 30 20.13 -9.40 -1.48
N ILE A 31 20.24 -10.40 -0.58
CA ILE A 31 19.09 -11.21 -0.16
C ILE A 31 18.00 -10.35 0.50
N ILE A 32 18.36 -9.43 1.40
CA ILE A 32 17.34 -8.59 2.05
C ILE A 32 16.65 -7.62 1.08
N GLN A 33 17.33 -7.16 0.03
CA GLN A 33 16.66 -6.42 -1.05
C GLN A 33 15.73 -7.32 -1.89
N ALA A 34 16.12 -8.58 -2.14
CA ALA A 34 15.23 -9.55 -2.79
C ALA A 34 13.97 -9.81 -1.96
N ALA A 35 14.12 -9.87 -0.63
CA ALA A 35 12.99 -9.98 0.31
C ALA A 35 12.04 -8.78 0.18
N VAL A 36 12.54 -7.54 0.28
CA VAL A 36 11.73 -6.34 0.03
C VAL A 36 11.02 -6.39 -1.33
N SER A 37 11.67 -6.93 -2.36
CA SER A 37 11.11 -7.02 -3.71
C SER A 37 9.97 -8.05 -3.83
N VAL A 38 10.08 -9.22 -3.19
CA VAL A 38 9.02 -10.23 -3.25
C VAL A 38 7.81 -9.83 -2.41
N GLU A 39 8.00 -9.27 -1.21
CA GLU A 39 6.89 -8.74 -0.38
C GLU A 39 6.16 -7.59 -1.08
N LEU A 40 6.90 -6.75 -1.84
CA LEU A 40 6.27 -5.68 -2.62
C LEU A 40 5.52 -6.23 -3.84
N PHE A 41 6.00 -7.32 -4.43
CA PHE A 41 5.36 -7.96 -5.58
C PHE A 41 4.00 -8.59 -5.23
N THR A 42 3.82 -9.13 -4.03
CA THR A 42 2.53 -9.73 -3.64
C THR A 42 1.42 -8.67 -3.48
N ILE A 43 1.75 -7.46 -3.03
CA ILE A 43 0.79 -6.39 -2.71
C ILE A 43 -0.12 -6.00 -3.91
N PRO A 44 0.39 -5.58 -5.08
CA PRO A 44 -0.48 -5.27 -6.23
C PRO A 44 -1.22 -6.49 -6.77
N LEU A 45 -0.61 -7.67 -6.69
CA LEU A 45 -1.19 -8.93 -7.15
C LEU A 45 -2.43 -9.31 -6.33
N TYR A 46 -2.30 -9.34 -5.01
CA TYR A 46 -3.37 -9.67 -4.08
C TYR A 46 -4.45 -8.59 -4.09
N MET A 47 -4.07 -7.31 -4.08
CA MET A 47 -5.02 -6.19 -4.19
C MET A 47 -5.85 -6.27 -5.47
N THR A 48 -5.23 -6.50 -6.62
CA THR A 48 -5.94 -6.55 -7.91
C THR A 48 -6.94 -7.69 -7.97
N THR A 49 -6.56 -8.87 -7.48
CA THR A 49 -7.45 -10.03 -7.44
C THR A 49 -8.57 -9.84 -6.42
N MET A 50 -8.27 -9.30 -5.23
CA MET A 50 -9.25 -9.01 -4.18
C MET A 50 -10.40 -8.13 -4.69
N TYR A 51 -10.08 -7.03 -5.39
CA TYR A 51 -11.07 -6.12 -5.93
C TYR A 51 -11.80 -6.64 -7.18
N SER A 52 -11.40 -7.78 -7.73
CA SER A 52 -12.15 -8.44 -8.80
C SER A 52 -13.44 -9.12 -8.29
N ILE A 53 -13.53 -9.39 -6.98
CA ILE A 53 -14.70 -10.01 -6.35
C ILE A 53 -15.89 -9.04 -6.41
N GLN A 54 -17.00 -9.50 -6.99
CA GLN A 54 -18.19 -8.70 -7.19
C GLN A 54 -18.80 -8.30 -5.85
N GLY A 55 -19.19 -7.02 -5.71
CA GLY A 55 -19.88 -6.55 -4.51
C GLY A 55 -19.95 -5.03 -4.43
N THR A 56 -20.67 -4.55 -3.42
CA THR A 56 -20.81 -3.12 -3.16
C THR A 56 -20.60 -2.85 -1.68
N HIS A 57 -20.22 -1.63 -1.34
CA HIS A 57 -20.08 -1.20 0.05
C HIS A 57 -20.77 0.14 0.27
N GLN A 58 -21.11 0.40 1.54
CA GLN A 58 -21.60 1.70 1.97
C GLN A 58 -20.46 2.54 2.50
N ILE A 59 -20.38 3.79 2.05
CA ILE A 59 -19.51 4.77 2.66
C ILE A 59 -20.21 5.38 3.88
N ASN A 60 -19.53 5.30 5.02
CA ASN A 60 -20.02 5.76 6.31
C ASN A 60 -18.87 6.28 7.18
N SER A 61 -19.22 7.03 8.22
CA SER A 61 -18.27 7.51 9.21
C SER A 61 -19.02 7.89 10.49
N LYS A 62 -18.28 8.08 11.59
CA LYS A 62 -18.82 8.48 12.88
C LYS A 62 -19.69 9.74 12.74
N ASN A 63 -20.93 9.66 13.20
CA ASN A 63 -21.88 10.78 13.24
C ASN A 63 -22.20 11.42 11.86
N LEU A 64 -21.96 10.73 10.75
CA LEU A 64 -22.34 11.19 9.41
C LEU A 64 -23.38 10.26 8.79
N ASP A 65 -24.47 10.82 8.27
CA ASP A 65 -25.61 10.07 7.71
C ASP A 65 -26.02 10.52 6.30
N TYR A 66 -25.34 11.49 5.70
CA TYR A 66 -25.73 12.02 4.38
C TYR A 66 -25.56 11.03 3.21
N TYR A 67 -24.83 9.91 3.39
CA TYR A 67 -24.80 8.79 2.43
C TYR A 67 -25.67 7.60 2.85
N ARG A 68 -26.56 7.79 3.83
CA ARG A 68 -27.39 6.70 4.36
C ARG A 68 -28.10 5.92 3.26
N GLY A 69 -27.84 4.61 3.28
CA GLY A 69 -28.42 3.64 2.37
C GLY A 69 -27.85 3.61 0.97
N ARG A 70 -26.95 4.52 0.60
CA ARG A 70 -26.28 4.50 -0.71
C ARG A 70 -25.19 3.41 -0.72
N GLN A 71 -24.98 2.81 -1.87
CA GLN A 71 -23.92 1.82 -2.10
C GLN A 71 -23.05 2.28 -3.26
N TRP A 72 -21.76 1.93 -3.22
CA TRP A 72 -20.81 2.14 -4.31
C TRP A 72 -20.22 0.83 -4.80
N PRO A 73 -19.81 0.78 -6.08
CA PRO A 73 -19.13 -0.40 -6.61
C PRO A 73 -17.84 -0.73 -5.86
N GLY A 74 -17.60 -2.02 -5.68
CA GLY A 74 -16.42 -2.53 -4.99
C GLY A 74 -16.80 -3.14 -3.64
N SER A 75 -16.21 -4.30 -3.35
CA SER A 75 -16.33 -4.96 -2.05
C SER A 75 -15.45 -4.27 -1.01
N ALA A 76 -15.81 -4.42 0.26
CA ALA A 76 -15.05 -3.95 1.41
C ALA A 76 -15.10 -5.02 2.51
N PRO A 77 -14.21 -4.98 3.53
CA PRO A 77 -14.30 -5.88 4.66
C PRO A 77 -15.67 -5.81 5.33
N VAL A 78 -16.16 -6.94 5.84
CA VAL A 78 -17.40 -7.00 6.63
C VAL A 78 -17.18 -7.75 7.94
N SER A 79 -17.88 -7.35 9.00
CA SER A 79 -17.72 -8.00 10.30
C SER A 79 -18.38 -9.38 10.41
N GLN A 80 -19.37 -9.66 9.56
CA GLN A 80 -20.07 -10.94 9.48
C GLN A 80 -20.37 -11.26 8.01
N PRO A 81 -19.49 -12.02 7.33
CA PRO A 81 -19.73 -12.43 5.95
C PRO A 81 -21.05 -13.20 5.79
N ARG A 82 -21.89 -12.76 4.86
CA ARG A 82 -23.22 -13.31 4.58
C ARG A 82 -23.23 -14.26 3.38
N ASN A 83 -22.19 -14.21 2.57
CA ASN A 83 -22.04 -14.98 1.34
C ASN A 83 -20.57 -15.26 1.02
N SER A 84 -20.32 -16.09 0.00
CA SER A 84 -18.97 -16.50 -0.38
C SER A 84 -18.12 -15.35 -0.94
N ASN A 85 -18.71 -14.33 -1.57
CA ASN A 85 -17.96 -13.14 -2.02
C ASN A 85 -17.40 -12.36 -0.83
N GLU A 86 -18.23 -12.07 0.18
CA GLU A 86 -17.81 -11.38 1.40
C GLU A 86 -16.75 -12.17 2.17
N ARG A 87 -16.91 -13.51 2.26
CA ARG A 87 -15.91 -14.38 2.91
C ARG A 87 -14.59 -14.36 2.14
N ALA A 88 -14.64 -14.55 0.81
CA ALA A 88 -13.45 -14.52 -0.03
C ALA A 88 -12.72 -13.17 0.04
N PHE A 89 -13.46 -12.06 0.05
CA PHE A 89 -12.87 -10.73 0.20
C PHE A 89 -12.16 -10.57 1.55
N ASN A 90 -12.81 -10.94 2.66
CA ASN A 90 -12.18 -10.88 3.99
C ASN A 90 -10.89 -11.72 4.06
N VAL A 91 -10.89 -12.93 3.45
CA VAL A 91 -9.73 -13.82 3.44
C VAL A 91 -8.55 -13.21 2.69
N ILE A 92 -8.75 -12.67 1.49
CA ILE A 92 -7.66 -12.03 0.73
C ILE A 92 -7.21 -10.73 1.41
N PHE A 93 -8.16 -9.97 1.96
CA PHE A 93 -7.86 -8.74 2.69
C PHE A 93 -6.95 -8.99 3.90
N SER A 94 -7.18 -10.07 4.66
CA SER A 94 -6.34 -10.39 5.82
C SER A 94 -4.90 -10.70 5.43
N VAL A 95 -4.70 -11.46 4.36
CA VAL A 95 -3.37 -11.75 3.79
C VAL A 95 -2.73 -10.46 3.28
N PHE A 96 -3.45 -9.68 2.47
CA PHE A 96 -2.95 -8.40 1.93
C PHE A 96 -2.41 -7.46 3.02
N ILE A 97 -3.06 -7.38 4.18
CA ILE A 97 -2.57 -6.57 5.30
C ILE A 97 -1.32 -7.17 5.97
N GLN A 98 -1.23 -8.50 6.07
CA GLN A 98 -0.04 -9.18 6.59
C GLN A 98 1.16 -9.03 5.63
N GLU A 99 0.97 -9.04 4.31
CA GLU A 99 2.04 -8.71 3.34
C GLU A 99 2.57 -7.28 3.51
N MET A 100 1.70 -6.32 3.85
CA MET A 100 2.14 -4.95 4.17
C MET A 100 3.00 -4.89 5.45
N LEU A 101 2.69 -5.74 6.45
CA LEU A 101 3.52 -5.91 7.63
C LEU A 101 4.87 -6.56 7.27
N HIS A 102 4.88 -7.56 6.41
CA HIS A 102 6.10 -8.24 5.95
C HIS A 102 7.03 -7.27 5.22
N LEU A 103 6.48 -6.46 4.31
CA LEU A 103 7.23 -5.41 3.62
C LEU A 103 7.87 -4.42 4.60
N GLN A 104 7.15 -3.99 5.65
CA GLN A 104 7.69 -3.12 6.68
C GLN A 104 8.86 -3.80 7.42
N MET A 105 8.67 -5.05 7.85
CA MET A 105 9.70 -5.80 8.57
C MET A 105 10.94 -6.01 7.69
N ALA A 106 10.78 -6.43 6.44
CA ALA A 106 11.86 -6.58 5.47
C ALA A 106 12.62 -5.26 5.25
N ALA A 107 11.92 -4.13 5.13
CA ALA A 107 12.54 -2.83 4.97
C ALA A 107 13.29 -2.36 6.24
N ASN A 108 12.74 -2.59 7.43
CA ASN A 108 13.41 -2.30 8.70
C ASN A 108 14.66 -3.16 8.92
N LEU A 109 14.63 -4.44 8.51
CA LEU A 109 15.79 -5.31 8.47
C LEU A 109 16.84 -4.78 7.48
N ALA A 110 16.42 -4.38 6.28
CA ALA A 110 17.30 -3.81 5.26
C ALA A 110 18.07 -2.59 5.80
N THR A 111 17.36 -1.62 6.41
CA THR A 111 18.02 -0.43 6.95
C THR A 111 18.92 -0.74 8.15
N ALA A 112 18.57 -1.71 8.99
CA ALA A 112 19.43 -2.17 10.08
C ALA A 112 20.75 -2.81 9.55
N MET A 113 20.70 -3.45 8.38
CA MET A 113 21.86 -4.01 7.68
C MET A 113 22.64 -2.99 6.82
N GLY A 114 22.24 -1.71 6.89
CA GLY A 114 22.84 -0.62 6.13
C GLY A 114 22.46 -0.61 4.64
N VAL A 115 21.33 -1.21 4.27
CA VAL A 115 20.75 -1.16 2.92
C VAL A 115 19.67 -0.08 2.88
N GLN A 116 19.67 0.72 1.82
CA GLN A 116 18.51 1.56 1.49
C GLN A 116 17.56 0.72 0.63
N PRO A 117 16.38 0.32 1.15
CA PRO A 117 15.46 -0.49 0.39
C PRO A 117 14.95 0.26 -0.85
N ASP A 118 14.99 -0.40 -2.00
CA ASP A 118 14.46 0.07 -3.28
C ASP A 118 13.10 -0.60 -3.55
N PHE A 119 12.06 0.21 -3.73
CA PHE A 119 10.68 -0.18 -4.03
C PHE A 119 10.33 0.02 -5.51
N THR A 120 11.31 0.43 -6.31
CA THR A 120 11.22 0.55 -7.77
C THR A 120 12.34 -0.21 -8.48
N PRO A 121 12.70 -1.44 -8.04
CA PRO A 121 13.84 -2.13 -8.60
C PRO A 121 13.56 -2.55 -10.06
N PRO A 122 14.59 -2.60 -10.92
CA PRO A 122 14.45 -2.93 -12.34
C PRO A 122 13.97 -4.37 -12.60
N GLY A 123 13.94 -5.23 -11.57
CA GLY A 123 13.34 -6.56 -11.65
C GLY A 123 11.81 -6.57 -11.55
N LEU A 124 11.19 -5.49 -11.06
CA LEU A 124 9.73 -5.38 -10.90
C LEU A 124 9.13 -4.38 -11.88
N VAL A 125 9.81 -3.25 -12.11
CA VAL A 125 9.28 -2.13 -12.91
C VAL A 125 10.29 -1.63 -13.95
N ASP A 126 9.78 -1.06 -15.05
CA ASP A 126 10.58 -0.38 -16.07
C ASP A 126 10.94 1.06 -15.67
N GLN A 127 11.66 1.78 -16.55
CA GLN A 127 12.04 3.19 -16.33
C GLN A 127 10.85 4.16 -16.24
N ARG A 128 9.68 3.76 -16.72
CA ARG A 128 8.42 4.49 -16.57
C ARG A 128 7.62 3.99 -15.37
N LEU A 129 8.23 3.16 -14.52
CA LEU A 129 7.62 2.55 -13.35
C LEU A 129 6.39 1.67 -13.70
N GLY A 130 6.35 1.16 -14.92
CA GLY A 130 5.39 0.15 -15.37
C GLY A 130 5.83 -1.24 -14.93
N TRP A 131 4.90 -2.02 -14.37
CA TRP A 131 5.20 -3.35 -13.84
C TRP A 131 5.49 -4.34 -14.98
N ILE A 132 6.67 -4.96 -14.96
CA ILE A 132 7.14 -5.90 -15.99
C ILE A 132 7.12 -7.36 -15.53
N CYS A 133 7.02 -7.59 -14.21
CA CYS A 133 6.98 -8.92 -13.62
C CYS A 133 5.61 -9.61 -13.74
N TYR A 134 4.55 -8.88 -14.14
CA TYR A 134 3.25 -9.46 -14.46
C TYR A 134 3.03 -9.56 -15.96
N GLY A 135 2.43 -10.66 -16.41
CA GLY A 135 1.95 -10.77 -17.77
C GLY A 135 1.48 -12.18 -18.13
N PRO A 136 0.77 -12.34 -19.26
CA PRO A 136 0.18 -13.62 -19.64
C PRO A 136 1.21 -14.71 -19.97
N GLN A 137 2.48 -14.35 -20.12
CA GLN A 137 3.58 -15.27 -20.39
C GLN A 137 4.62 -15.32 -19.25
N GLN A 138 4.40 -14.57 -18.17
CA GLN A 138 5.31 -14.58 -17.04
C GLN A 138 5.07 -15.82 -16.18
N SER A 139 6.15 -16.40 -15.68
CA SER A 139 6.13 -17.55 -14.77
C SER A 139 7.09 -17.38 -13.60
N MET A 140 7.85 -16.29 -13.56
CA MET A 140 8.87 -16.04 -12.56
C MET A 140 8.25 -15.38 -11.33
N LEU A 141 8.35 -16.03 -10.17
CA LEU A 141 8.22 -15.35 -8.88
C LEU A 141 9.54 -14.62 -8.60
N PRO A 142 9.55 -13.29 -8.40
CA PRO A 142 10.79 -12.52 -8.29
C PRO A 142 11.74 -13.10 -7.25
N HIS A 143 12.97 -13.46 -7.68
CA HIS A 143 14.02 -14.12 -6.88
C HIS A 143 13.69 -15.50 -6.30
N ILE A 144 12.43 -15.95 -6.33
CA ILE A 144 12.01 -17.24 -5.78
C ILE A 144 12.16 -18.33 -6.86
N ILE A 145 11.13 -18.59 -7.65
CA ILE A 145 11.08 -19.79 -8.51
C ILE A 145 10.43 -19.52 -9.85
N ASP A 146 10.94 -20.16 -10.92
CA ASP A 146 10.23 -20.19 -12.20
C ASP A 146 9.20 -21.31 -12.11
N LEU A 147 7.93 -20.93 -12.12
CA LEU A 147 6.83 -21.88 -11.98
C LEU A 147 6.89 -22.97 -13.06
N ARG A 148 7.48 -22.70 -14.23
CA ARG A 148 7.68 -23.71 -15.29
C ARG A 148 8.58 -24.87 -14.89
N ASP A 149 9.47 -24.65 -13.93
CA ASP A 149 10.34 -25.68 -13.35
C ASP A 149 9.63 -26.48 -12.25
N THR A 150 8.35 -26.24 -11.97
CA THR A 150 7.56 -26.97 -10.98
C THR A 150 6.75 -28.10 -11.64
N SER A 151 6.17 -29.01 -10.85
CA SER A 151 5.36 -30.12 -11.39
C SER A 151 3.85 -29.81 -11.37
N THR A 152 3.42 -29.07 -10.36
CA THR A 152 2.05 -28.69 -10.02
C THR A 152 1.70 -27.37 -10.69
N TYR A 153 2.60 -26.38 -10.62
CA TYR A 153 2.32 -25.00 -11.00
C TYR A 153 2.90 -24.60 -12.37
N ASN A 154 3.39 -25.54 -13.18
CA ASN A 154 4.06 -25.24 -14.47
C ASN A 154 3.21 -24.58 -15.56
N LYS A 155 1.89 -24.49 -15.33
CA LYS A 155 0.95 -23.78 -16.21
C LYS A 155 0.43 -22.48 -15.59
N VAL A 156 0.78 -22.21 -14.33
CA VAL A 156 0.38 -21.01 -13.63
C VAL A 156 1.12 -19.83 -14.22
N ARG A 157 0.35 -18.78 -14.56
CA ARG A 157 0.87 -17.51 -15.06
C ARG A 157 0.98 -16.54 -13.91
N VAL A 158 2.10 -15.82 -13.85
CA VAL A 158 2.30 -14.68 -12.98
C VAL A 158 1.69 -13.44 -13.63
N ASN A 159 0.40 -13.22 -13.38
CA ASN A 159 -0.36 -12.16 -14.06
C ASN A 159 -1.36 -11.52 -13.10
N LEU A 160 -1.87 -10.34 -13.46
CA LEU A 160 -2.98 -9.70 -12.75
C LEU A 160 -4.29 -10.14 -13.42
N GLU A 161 -5.11 -10.92 -12.71
CA GLU A 161 -6.37 -11.46 -13.23
C GLU A 161 -7.47 -11.39 -12.15
N ALA A 162 -8.71 -11.72 -12.54
CA ALA A 162 -9.78 -11.89 -11.56
C ALA A 162 -9.53 -13.12 -10.70
N LEU A 163 -10.21 -13.23 -9.56
CA LEU A 163 -10.17 -14.43 -8.73
C LEU A 163 -10.66 -15.64 -9.55
N ASN A 164 -9.71 -16.49 -9.91
CA ASN A 164 -9.89 -17.65 -10.76
C ASN A 164 -8.93 -18.78 -10.30
N GLU A 165 -8.98 -19.94 -10.97
CA GLU A 165 -8.12 -21.07 -10.61
C GLU A 165 -6.63 -20.72 -10.71
N ASN A 166 -6.20 -20.02 -11.78
CA ASN A 166 -4.82 -19.59 -11.94
C ASN A 166 -4.35 -18.68 -10.79
N GLN A 167 -5.19 -17.73 -10.35
CA GLN A 167 -4.83 -16.82 -9.25
C GLN A 167 -4.69 -17.55 -7.92
N ILE A 168 -5.59 -18.47 -7.59
CA ILE A 168 -5.47 -19.23 -6.34
C ILE A 168 -4.27 -20.18 -6.40
N GLU A 169 -4.00 -20.80 -7.54
CA GLU A 169 -2.78 -21.60 -7.72
C GLU A 169 -1.51 -20.74 -7.62
N LEU A 170 -1.51 -19.52 -8.18
CA LEU A 170 -0.41 -18.57 -8.04
C LEU A 170 -0.19 -18.18 -6.58
N PHE A 171 -1.24 -17.86 -5.85
CA PHE A 171 -1.15 -17.52 -4.43
C PHE A 171 -0.60 -18.68 -3.61
N ARG A 172 -1.06 -19.90 -3.87
CA ARG A 172 -0.55 -21.11 -3.21
C ARG A 172 0.89 -21.45 -3.60
N ALA A 173 1.33 -21.06 -4.80
CA ALA A 173 2.72 -21.23 -5.22
C ALA A 173 3.65 -20.21 -4.54
N ILE A 174 3.19 -18.98 -4.35
CA ILE A 174 3.91 -17.93 -3.61
C ILE A 174 4.09 -18.35 -2.14
N GLU A 175 3.02 -18.79 -1.49
CA GLU A 175 3.01 -19.16 -0.07
C GLU A 175 3.34 -20.64 0.19
N GLN A 176 3.90 -21.36 -0.79
CA GLN A 176 4.06 -22.80 -0.70
C GLN A 176 4.97 -23.19 0.47
N PRO A 177 4.54 -24.07 1.40
CA PRO A 177 5.41 -24.59 2.45
C PRO A 177 6.65 -25.28 1.86
N GLU A 178 7.82 -24.97 2.43
CA GLU A 178 9.11 -25.46 1.97
C GLU A 178 9.18 -26.98 1.77
N GLY A 179 8.59 -27.77 2.68
CA GLY A 179 8.56 -29.22 2.53
C GLY A 179 7.83 -29.68 1.27
N ALA A 180 6.74 -28.99 0.93
CA ALA A 180 5.97 -29.26 -0.29
C ALA A 180 6.73 -28.82 -1.55
N ALA A 181 7.36 -27.64 -1.51
CA ALA A 181 8.17 -27.13 -2.63
C ALA A 181 9.36 -28.04 -2.94
N ARG A 182 10.05 -28.55 -1.90
CA ARG A 182 11.15 -29.54 -2.05
C ARG A 182 10.65 -30.85 -2.64
N ALA A 183 9.52 -31.38 -2.16
CA ALA A 183 8.94 -32.61 -2.69
C ALA A 183 8.52 -32.46 -4.17
N GLU A 184 8.11 -31.27 -4.56
CA GLU A 184 7.78 -30.91 -5.93
C GLU A 184 9.03 -30.82 -6.82
N LEU A 185 10.05 -30.07 -6.40
CA LEU A 185 11.29 -29.91 -7.14
C LEU A 185 12.11 -31.21 -7.22
N ALA A 186 12.01 -32.10 -6.23
CA ALA A 186 12.65 -33.41 -6.27
C ALA A 186 12.20 -34.29 -7.45
N LYS A 187 11.04 -33.99 -8.07
CA LYS A 187 10.53 -34.67 -9.26
C LYS A 187 11.20 -34.20 -10.56
N GLN A 188 11.93 -33.09 -10.51
CA GLN A 188 12.55 -32.47 -11.69
C GLN A 188 13.93 -33.05 -11.99
N PRO A 189 14.49 -32.85 -13.20
CA PRO A 189 15.86 -33.25 -13.51
C PRO A 189 16.89 -32.56 -12.61
N PRO A 190 18.05 -33.20 -12.30
CA PRO A 190 19.07 -32.63 -11.42
C PRO A 190 19.54 -31.20 -11.76
N PRO A 191 19.67 -30.79 -13.04
CA PRO A 191 20.02 -29.40 -13.38
C PRO A 191 18.97 -28.37 -12.96
N VAL A 192 17.69 -28.75 -12.89
CA VAL A 192 16.61 -27.88 -12.39
C VAL A 192 16.64 -27.82 -10.86
N GLN A 193 16.80 -28.97 -10.21
CA GLN A 193 16.91 -29.05 -8.74
C GLN A 193 18.01 -28.14 -8.18
N ALA A 194 19.15 -28.08 -8.87
CA ALA A 194 20.32 -27.30 -8.44
C ALA A 194 20.12 -25.77 -8.49
N LYS A 195 19.06 -25.26 -9.12
CA LYS A 195 18.83 -23.81 -9.28
C LYS A 195 18.29 -23.12 -8.01
N TYR A 196 17.56 -23.85 -7.18
CA TYR A 196 16.61 -23.27 -6.21
C TYR A 196 17.00 -23.43 -4.75
N PHE A 197 17.99 -24.26 -4.43
CA PHE A 197 18.43 -24.47 -3.05
C PHE A 197 19.92 -24.19 -2.89
N PRO A 198 20.36 -22.94 -3.08
CA PRO A 198 21.76 -22.56 -2.93
C PRO A 198 22.24 -22.82 -1.50
N GLN A 199 23.52 -23.17 -1.35
CA GLN A 199 24.17 -23.32 -0.06
C GLN A 199 24.86 -22.02 0.34
N VAL A 200 24.76 -21.65 1.62
CA VAL A 200 25.48 -20.50 2.19
C VAL A 200 26.86 -20.98 2.67
N PRO A 201 27.95 -20.27 2.33
CA PRO A 201 28.02 -19.09 1.47
C PRO A 201 27.90 -19.44 -0.02
N PHE A 202 27.27 -18.55 -0.79
CA PHE A 202 27.08 -18.73 -2.23
C PHE A 202 28.41 -18.87 -2.97
N ALA A 203 28.52 -19.95 -3.74
CA ALA A 203 29.74 -20.29 -4.47
C ALA A 203 30.11 -19.18 -5.47
N GLY A 204 31.35 -18.66 -5.34
CA GLY A 204 31.88 -17.65 -6.26
C GLY A 204 31.31 -16.24 -6.09
N TRP A 205 30.54 -15.98 -5.03
CA TRP A 205 30.04 -14.64 -4.73
C TRP A 205 31.19 -13.65 -4.47
N LYS A 206 31.06 -12.43 -4.97
CA LYS A 206 32.08 -11.38 -4.88
C LYS A 206 31.49 -10.09 -4.30
N PRO A 207 32.32 -9.19 -3.73
CA PRO A 207 31.82 -7.97 -3.10
C PRO A 207 31.06 -7.02 -4.04
N ASP A 208 31.35 -7.05 -5.34
CA ASP A 208 30.73 -6.22 -6.38
C ASP A 208 29.41 -6.79 -6.94
N MET A 209 29.05 -8.03 -6.56
CA MET A 209 27.76 -8.62 -6.92
C MET A 209 26.63 -7.99 -6.10
N GLY A 210 25.41 -8.04 -6.63
CA GLY A 210 24.22 -7.49 -5.97
C GLY A 210 22.97 -8.33 -6.22
N VAL A 211 21.79 -7.76 -5.95
CA VAL A 211 20.49 -8.46 -6.03
C VAL A 211 20.23 -9.14 -7.39
N GLN A 212 20.77 -8.58 -8.48
CA GLN A 212 20.64 -9.14 -9.85
C GLN A 212 21.52 -10.38 -10.09
N ASN A 213 22.48 -10.66 -9.21
CA ASN A 213 23.37 -11.82 -9.28
C ASN A 213 22.94 -12.96 -8.38
N LEU A 214 21.86 -12.80 -7.61
CA LEU A 214 21.39 -13.81 -6.69
C LEU A 214 21.03 -15.12 -7.41
N PRO A 215 21.32 -16.28 -6.81
CA PRO A 215 20.63 -17.50 -7.18
C PRO A 215 19.12 -17.36 -6.90
N LEU A 216 18.35 -18.28 -7.46
CA LEU A 216 16.92 -18.41 -7.17
C LEU A 216 16.70 -19.21 -5.87
N PHE A 217 15.55 -19.00 -5.22
CA PHE A 217 15.18 -19.66 -3.97
C PHE A 217 13.89 -20.47 -4.13
N GLY A 218 13.88 -21.75 -3.75
CA GLY A 218 12.72 -22.63 -3.95
C GLY A 218 11.44 -22.13 -3.28
N THR A 219 11.56 -21.34 -2.22
CA THR A 219 10.48 -20.67 -1.48
C THR A 219 10.96 -19.35 -0.89
N ILE A 220 10.02 -18.51 -0.47
CA ILE A 220 10.28 -17.30 0.32
C ILE A 220 10.96 -17.70 1.64
N GLY A 221 10.50 -18.75 2.30
CA GLY A 221 11.13 -19.26 3.51
C GLY A 221 12.59 -19.68 3.32
N TRP A 222 12.95 -20.34 2.22
CA TRP A 222 14.34 -20.70 1.95
C TRP A 222 15.24 -19.47 1.72
N MET A 223 14.71 -18.43 1.09
CA MET A 223 15.42 -17.15 0.97
C MET A 223 15.74 -16.56 2.35
N TYR A 224 14.76 -16.53 3.27
CA TYR A 224 14.96 -16.07 4.64
C TYR A 224 15.89 -17.00 5.45
N GLU A 225 15.85 -18.31 5.21
CA GLU A 225 16.81 -19.27 5.76
C GLU A 225 18.24 -18.98 5.31
N CYS A 226 18.47 -18.69 4.02
CA CYS A 226 19.77 -18.27 3.52
C CYS A 226 20.24 -16.96 4.18
N LEU A 227 19.34 -15.99 4.37
CA LEU A 227 19.65 -14.76 5.09
C LEU A 227 20.04 -15.04 6.55
N ALA A 228 19.26 -15.88 7.25
CA ALA A 228 19.52 -16.30 8.62
C ALA A 228 20.88 -16.99 8.75
N GLN A 229 21.24 -17.86 7.82
CA GLN A 229 22.57 -18.49 7.76
C GLN A 229 23.67 -17.44 7.61
N TYR A 230 23.55 -16.52 6.65
CA TYR A 230 24.53 -15.46 6.43
C TYR A 230 24.75 -14.60 7.67
N VAL A 231 23.68 -14.04 8.25
CA VAL A 231 23.81 -13.16 9.44
C VAL A 231 24.36 -13.90 10.66
N SER A 232 24.22 -15.23 10.70
CA SER A 232 24.72 -16.10 11.75
C SER A 232 26.19 -16.49 11.62
N ILE A 233 26.83 -16.27 10.46
CA ILE A 233 28.25 -16.58 10.23
C ILE A 233 29.10 -15.91 11.31
N GLU A 234 29.98 -16.67 11.97
CA GLU A 234 30.96 -16.18 12.93
C GLU A 234 32.36 -16.18 12.29
N TYR A 235 33.06 -15.05 12.40
CA TYR A 235 34.39 -14.85 11.87
C TYR A 235 35.46 -15.17 12.90
N ALA A 236 36.70 -15.36 12.44
CA ALA A 236 37.89 -15.56 13.29
C ALA A 236 38.12 -14.44 14.34
N SER A 237 37.46 -13.29 14.20
CA SER A 237 37.43 -12.21 15.19
C SER A 237 36.52 -12.48 16.40
N GLY A 238 35.73 -13.56 16.37
CA GLY A 238 34.69 -13.86 17.35
C GLY A 238 33.38 -13.08 17.16
N LYS A 239 33.27 -12.33 16.06
CA LYS A 239 32.06 -11.54 15.71
C LYS A 239 31.27 -12.20 14.62
N SER A 240 29.97 -11.94 14.61
CA SER A 240 29.08 -12.43 13.55
C SER A 240 28.94 -11.44 12.39
N LEU A 241 28.48 -11.92 11.22
CA LEU A 241 28.19 -11.04 10.09
C LEU A 241 27.16 -9.95 10.47
N TRP A 242 26.17 -10.31 11.29
CA TRP A 242 25.21 -9.35 11.84
C TRP A 242 25.91 -8.17 12.54
N ASP A 243 26.88 -8.43 13.41
CA ASP A 243 27.62 -7.38 14.14
C ASP A 243 28.33 -6.42 13.19
N TYR A 244 28.88 -6.97 12.08
CA TYR A 244 29.53 -6.18 11.04
C TYR A 244 28.56 -5.39 10.16
N LEU A 245 27.33 -5.87 9.96
CA LEU A 245 26.30 -5.21 9.16
C LEU A 245 25.68 -4.01 9.88
N THR A 246 25.51 -4.10 11.19
CA THR A 246 24.85 -3.05 12.00
C THR A 246 25.78 -1.91 12.43
N SER A 247 27.02 -1.89 11.94
CA SER A 247 28.06 -0.91 12.29
C SER A 247 28.40 -0.88 13.78
N ALA A 248 28.25 -1.99 14.50
CA ALA A 248 28.53 -2.06 15.94
C ALA A 248 30.00 -1.79 16.32
N ASP A 249 30.89 -1.75 15.32
CA ASP A 249 32.34 -1.78 15.51
C ASP A 249 33.11 -0.57 14.95
N GLN A 250 32.43 0.36 14.30
CA GLN A 250 33.11 1.56 13.80
C GLN A 250 33.36 2.52 14.98
N PRO A 251 34.63 2.88 15.30
CA PRO A 251 34.93 3.77 16.41
C PRO A 251 34.18 5.10 16.26
N GLY A 252 33.38 5.46 17.27
CA GLY A 252 32.57 6.69 17.25
C GLY A 252 31.24 6.59 16.50
N VAL A 253 30.87 5.42 15.95
CA VAL A 253 29.56 5.17 15.35
C VAL A 253 28.73 4.31 16.30
N THR A 254 27.52 4.76 16.65
CA THR A 254 26.60 3.94 17.44
C THR A 254 25.97 2.89 16.53
N ALA A 255 25.90 1.63 16.97
CA ALA A 255 25.22 0.57 16.24
C ALA A 255 23.80 1.01 15.87
N GLY A 256 23.40 0.82 14.61
CA GLY A 256 22.09 1.24 14.12
C GLY A 256 21.87 2.76 13.99
N ALA A 257 22.89 3.61 14.22
CA ALA A 257 22.76 5.08 14.14
C ALA A 257 22.27 5.60 12.78
N ASN A 258 22.53 4.86 11.70
CA ASN A 258 22.12 5.21 10.35
C ASN A 258 20.86 4.44 9.89
N SER A 259 20.26 3.62 10.76
CA SER A 259 19.06 2.88 10.42
C SER A 259 17.84 3.77 10.60
N VAL A 260 17.09 4.01 9.51
CA VAL A 260 15.76 4.62 9.61
C VAL A 260 14.77 3.49 9.78
N GLN A 261 14.11 3.48 10.93
CA GLN A 261 13.14 2.48 11.33
C GLN A 261 11.74 3.09 11.29
N GLN A 262 10.79 2.35 10.73
CA GLN A 262 9.42 2.82 10.54
C GLN A 262 8.42 1.79 11.04
N ASP A 263 7.34 2.25 11.67
CA ASP A 263 6.33 1.35 12.19
C ASP A 263 4.92 1.89 11.96
N LEU A 264 4.19 1.19 11.12
CA LEU A 264 2.83 1.47 10.72
C LEU A 264 1.82 0.79 11.65
N PHE A 265 2.16 -0.40 12.10
CA PHE A 265 1.25 -1.35 12.74
C PHE A 265 1.33 -1.33 14.27
N ASN A 266 2.48 -0.94 14.83
CA ASN A 266 2.69 -0.90 16.28
C ASN A 266 3.02 0.50 16.81
N ALA A 267 3.13 1.51 15.93
CA ALA A 267 3.26 2.90 16.37
C ALA A 267 1.93 3.42 16.93
N GLN A 268 1.96 3.96 18.13
CA GLN A 268 0.76 4.52 18.74
C GLN A 268 0.61 6.01 18.37
N GLY A 269 -0.60 6.40 17.97
CA GLY A 269 -0.87 7.76 17.52
C GLY A 269 -2.34 8.17 17.60
N GLY A 270 -2.62 9.42 17.23
CA GLY A 270 -3.98 9.94 17.14
C GLY A 270 -4.77 9.26 16.03
N GLY A 271 -5.58 8.26 16.38
CA GLY A 271 -6.34 7.43 15.44
C GLY A 271 -5.89 5.97 15.40
N HIS A 272 -4.75 5.66 16.00
CA HIS A 272 -4.18 4.32 16.12
C HIS A 272 -3.58 4.15 17.53
N PRO A 273 -4.40 4.22 18.60
CA PRO A 273 -3.92 4.20 19.98
C PRO A 273 -3.34 2.86 20.45
N MET A 274 -3.62 1.75 19.77
CA MET A 274 -3.15 0.43 20.18
C MET A 274 -2.06 -0.10 19.24
N ARG A 275 -1.39 -1.16 19.67
CA ARG A 275 -0.44 -1.91 18.84
C ARG A 275 -1.20 -3.05 18.22
N GLU A 276 -1.21 -3.15 16.91
CA GLU A 276 -1.92 -4.22 16.23
C GLU A 276 -1.24 -5.57 16.45
N PHE A 277 0.08 -5.62 16.54
CA PHE A 277 0.86 -6.83 16.78
C PHE A 277 1.70 -6.67 18.07
N PRO A 278 1.07 -6.65 19.25
CA PRO A 278 1.73 -6.26 20.51
C PRO A 278 2.84 -7.21 20.96
N GLN A 279 2.84 -8.46 20.47
CA GLN A 279 3.82 -9.49 20.80
C GLN A 279 4.97 -9.59 19.79
N LEU A 280 4.89 -8.85 18.67
CA LEU A 280 5.90 -8.84 17.62
C LEU A 280 6.61 -7.49 17.61
N SER A 281 7.92 -7.50 17.84
CA SER A 281 8.72 -6.29 17.72
C SER A 281 9.16 -6.07 16.28
N THR A 282 8.66 -5.00 15.67
CA THR A 282 8.73 -4.72 14.22
C THR A 282 9.81 -3.73 13.81
N LEU A 283 10.52 -3.11 14.77
CA LEU A 283 11.53 -2.07 14.54
C LEU A 283 12.73 -2.27 15.46
N PHE A 284 13.93 -1.85 15.08
CA PHE A 284 15.09 -1.81 15.96
C PHE A 284 15.18 -0.48 16.73
N VAL A 285 15.47 -0.53 18.03
CA VAL A 285 15.81 0.64 18.85
C VAL A 285 17.27 0.59 19.30
N PRO A 286 17.90 1.72 19.69
CA PRO A 286 19.27 1.72 20.20
C PRO A 286 19.53 0.68 21.32
N GLU A 287 18.54 0.45 22.19
CA GLU A 287 18.62 -0.50 23.29
C GLU A 287 18.64 -1.97 22.84
N ASP A 288 18.27 -2.26 21.59
CA ASP A 288 18.39 -3.62 21.04
C ASP A 288 19.85 -3.97 20.76
N PHE A 289 20.69 -2.97 20.47
CA PHE A 289 22.10 -3.17 20.13
C PHE A 289 23.03 -3.18 21.36
N SER A 290 22.53 -2.86 22.55
CA SER A 290 23.34 -2.82 23.79
C SER A 290 23.44 -4.17 24.52
N GLY A 291 22.55 -5.11 24.22
CA GLY A 291 22.51 -6.43 24.85
C GLY A 291 23.20 -7.50 24.01
N LYS A 292 23.93 -8.42 24.66
CA LYS A 292 24.50 -9.61 24.01
C LYS A 292 23.35 -10.40 23.36
N ASP A 293 23.47 -10.65 22.06
CA ASP A 293 22.51 -11.40 21.23
C ASP A 293 21.10 -10.79 21.06
N ARG A 294 20.79 -9.61 21.63
CA ARG A 294 19.43 -9.06 21.62
C ARG A 294 18.97 -8.65 20.22
N SER A 295 19.74 -7.79 19.54
CA SER A 295 19.47 -7.39 18.16
C SER A 295 19.50 -8.58 17.20
N PHE A 296 20.41 -9.53 17.44
CA PHE A 296 20.49 -10.76 16.67
C PHE A 296 19.21 -11.61 16.82
N ASN A 297 18.77 -11.90 18.04
CA ASN A 297 17.54 -12.67 18.23
C ASN A 297 16.31 -11.97 17.62
N LYS A 298 16.30 -10.64 17.66
CA LYS A 298 15.25 -9.84 17.03
C LYS A 298 15.25 -9.94 15.50
N VAL A 299 16.42 -10.00 14.85
CA VAL A 299 16.52 -10.26 13.41
C VAL A 299 15.89 -11.61 13.07
N ILE A 300 16.18 -12.64 13.86
CA ILE A 300 15.64 -13.98 13.69
C ILE A 300 14.12 -14.00 13.91
N ASP A 301 13.64 -13.31 14.94
CA ASP A 301 12.21 -13.26 15.27
C ASP A 301 11.38 -12.56 14.19
N MET A 302 11.90 -11.48 13.59
CA MET A 302 11.23 -10.80 12.47
C MET A 302 11.16 -11.70 11.24
N MET A 303 12.25 -12.39 10.88
CA MET A 303 12.25 -13.33 9.75
C MET A 303 11.31 -14.52 10.02
N ALA A 304 11.31 -15.05 11.25
CA ALA A 304 10.41 -16.13 11.66
C ALA A 304 8.95 -15.72 11.56
N ALA A 305 8.60 -14.50 11.99
CA ALA A 305 7.24 -13.98 11.90
C ALA A 305 6.72 -13.91 10.46
N ILE A 306 7.56 -13.44 9.53
CA ILE A 306 7.24 -13.38 8.09
C ILE A 306 6.93 -14.80 7.57
N THR A 307 7.86 -15.74 7.77
CA THR A 307 7.70 -17.10 7.25
C THR A 307 6.57 -17.87 7.92
N ASP A 308 6.35 -17.66 9.22
CA ASP A 308 5.27 -18.33 9.97
C ASP A 308 3.88 -17.89 9.50
N GLN A 309 3.71 -16.60 9.17
CA GLN A 309 2.45 -16.07 8.64
C GLN A 309 2.19 -16.56 7.20
N GLY A 310 3.21 -16.56 6.32
CA GLY A 310 3.09 -16.98 4.92
C GLY A 310 2.91 -18.49 4.73
N GLU A 311 3.98 -19.25 5.01
CA GLU A 311 4.12 -20.67 4.67
C GLU A 311 4.07 -21.62 5.88
N GLY A 312 4.18 -21.06 7.10
CA GLY A 312 4.14 -21.78 8.37
C GLY A 312 5.51 -22.18 8.91
N ALA A 313 5.54 -22.65 10.17
CA ALA A 313 6.77 -22.85 10.95
C ALA A 313 7.67 -24.04 10.51
N GLN A 314 7.52 -24.57 9.30
CA GLN A 314 8.30 -25.72 8.82
C GLN A 314 9.80 -25.43 8.79
N ILE A 315 10.20 -24.22 8.36
CA ILE A 315 11.61 -23.82 8.37
C ILE A 315 12.11 -23.50 9.78
N SER A 316 11.25 -23.22 10.77
CA SER A 316 11.62 -22.95 12.17
C SER A 316 12.90 -22.12 12.35
N LEU A 317 12.91 -20.88 11.82
CA LEU A 317 14.05 -19.95 11.92
C LEU A 317 14.47 -19.65 13.37
N SER A 318 13.57 -19.84 14.33
CA SER A 318 13.84 -19.75 15.77
C SER A 318 15.06 -20.57 16.24
N ARG A 319 15.47 -21.61 15.50
CA ARG A 319 16.69 -22.40 15.77
C ARG A 319 17.98 -21.56 15.76
N TYR A 320 17.98 -20.42 15.08
CA TYR A 320 19.14 -19.56 14.98
C TYR A 320 19.36 -18.71 16.23
N ARG A 321 18.34 -18.55 17.08
CA ARG A 321 18.43 -17.72 18.30
C ARG A 321 19.61 -18.13 19.20
N ARG A 322 20.23 -17.13 19.84
CA ARG A 322 21.38 -17.25 20.74
C ARG A 322 20.97 -16.88 22.18
N GLY A 323 21.40 -17.69 23.16
CA GLY A 323 21.29 -17.40 24.61
C GLY A 323 19.89 -17.48 25.25
N GLY A 324 19.71 -18.42 26.20
CA GLY A 324 18.55 -18.51 27.12
C GLY A 324 17.45 -19.50 26.72
N MET A 325 16.92 -20.26 27.71
CA MET A 325 15.90 -21.32 27.56
C MET A 325 14.75 -20.91 26.66
N LEU A 326 14.32 -21.84 25.80
CA LEU A 326 13.07 -21.80 25.01
C LEU A 326 11.96 -21.19 25.87
N GLN A 327 11.72 -19.89 25.75
CA GLN A 327 10.46 -19.34 26.22
C GLN A 327 9.41 -20.00 25.35
N GLU A 328 8.44 -20.63 26.00
CA GLU A 328 7.29 -21.27 25.38
C GLU A 328 6.72 -20.29 24.34
N VAL A 329 6.84 -20.67 23.08
CA VAL A 329 6.43 -19.85 21.92
C VAL A 329 4.91 -19.75 21.96
N LYS A 330 4.39 -18.74 22.66
CA LYS A 330 2.96 -18.39 22.63
C LYS A 330 2.68 -17.53 21.42
N GLU A 331 1.77 -17.98 20.56
CA GLU A 331 1.02 -17.22 19.53
C GLU A 331 1.62 -15.87 19.05
N PRO A 332 2.92 -15.75 18.71
CA PRO A 332 3.61 -14.46 18.91
C PRO A 332 3.47 -13.49 17.73
N TYR A 333 2.92 -13.98 16.62
CA TYR A 333 2.93 -13.29 15.33
C TYR A 333 1.51 -13.10 14.80
N ARG A 334 0.56 -12.73 15.67
CA ARG A 334 -0.82 -12.46 15.26
C ARG A 334 -1.26 -11.09 15.72
N GLU A 335 -2.17 -10.54 14.95
CA GLU A 335 -2.86 -9.31 15.30
C GLU A 335 -3.74 -9.47 16.56
N ASP A 336 -3.82 -8.41 17.36
CA ASP A 336 -4.67 -8.31 18.53
C ASP A 336 -6.05 -7.75 18.14
N ARG A 337 -7.09 -8.58 18.30
CA ARG A 337 -8.47 -8.18 17.95
C ARG A 337 -8.90 -6.90 18.63
N LYS A 338 -8.58 -6.74 19.91
CA LYS A 338 -9.00 -5.57 20.68
C LYS A 338 -8.30 -4.30 20.18
N ALA A 339 -7.04 -4.39 19.79
CA ALA A 339 -6.32 -3.32 19.10
C ALA A 339 -7.05 -2.90 17.84
N LEU A 340 -7.33 -3.88 16.97
CA LEU A 340 -8.01 -3.61 15.71
C LEU A 340 -9.41 -3.03 15.87
N GLU A 341 -10.19 -3.49 16.86
CA GLU A 341 -11.51 -2.92 17.14
C GLU A 341 -11.45 -1.44 17.56
N VAL A 342 -10.38 -1.04 18.25
CA VAL A 342 -10.16 0.33 18.71
C VAL A 342 -9.58 1.21 17.60
N ASP A 343 -8.60 0.68 16.85
CA ASP A 343 -7.88 1.40 15.81
C ASP A 343 -8.72 1.55 14.52
N TYR A 344 -9.58 0.56 14.24
CA TYR A 344 -10.43 0.50 13.04
C TYR A 344 -11.93 0.35 13.38
N PRO A 345 -12.56 1.36 14.01
CA PRO A 345 -13.98 1.30 14.32
C PRO A 345 -14.83 1.40 13.06
N SER A 346 -15.89 0.59 12.98
CA SER A 346 -16.87 0.63 11.89
C SER A 346 -18.17 1.31 12.32
N TYR A 347 -18.89 1.87 11.35
CA TYR A 347 -20.15 2.57 11.57
C TYR A 347 -21.24 2.07 10.60
N ASP A 348 -22.50 2.18 10.99
CA ASP A 348 -23.62 1.96 10.08
C ASP A 348 -23.89 3.22 9.21
N GLY A 349 -24.90 3.13 8.35
CA GLY A 349 -25.30 4.23 7.50
C GLY A 349 -25.86 5.46 8.21
N ALA A 350 -26.14 5.38 9.51
CA ALA A 350 -26.55 6.50 10.36
C ALA A 350 -25.38 7.03 11.22
N GLY A 351 -24.16 6.55 10.97
CA GLY A 351 -22.95 6.93 11.69
C GLY A 351 -22.86 6.36 13.10
N LYS A 352 -23.65 5.32 13.43
CA LYS A 352 -23.63 4.65 14.74
C LYS A 352 -22.58 3.53 14.75
N PRO A 353 -21.87 3.31 15.87
CA PRO A 353 -20.89 2.23 15.96
C PRO A 353 -21.51 0.85 15.70
N VAL A 354 -20.79 0.02 14.95
CA VAL A 354 -21.08 -1.40 14.71
C VAL A 354 -19.80 -2.23 14.90
N PRO A 355 -19.87 -3.57 14.98
CA PRO A 355 -18.67 -4.40 15.08
C PRO A 355 -17.67 -4.09 13.95
N SER A 356 -16.38 -4.00 14.30
CA SER A 356 -15.31 -3.64 13.38
C SER A 356 -15.18 -4.68 12.27
N ALA A 357 -15.32 -4.22 11.02
CA ALA A 357 -15.14 -5.03 9.84
C ALA A 357 -13.67 -5.44 9.64
N ASP A 358 -12.73 -4.52 9.82
CA ASP A 358 -11.30 -4.77 9.73
C ASP A 358 -10.84 -5.77 10.80
N ALA A 359 -11.28 -5.63 12.05
CA ALA A 359 -10.91 -6.55 13.11
C ALA A 359 -11.41 -7.98 12.83
N ALA A 360 -12.64 -8.12 12.33
CA ALA A 360 -13.17 -9.42 11.93
C ALA A 360 -12.41 -9.99 10.73
N ALA A 361 -12.27 -9.23 9.65
CA ALA A 361 -11.62 -9.70 8.43
C ALA A 361 -10.19 -10.16 8.70
N ARG A 362 -9.45 -9.44 9.54
CA ARG A 362 -8.06 -9.75 9.88
C ARG A 362 -7.98 -10.91 10.88
N CYS A 363 -8.64 -10.80 12.04
CA CYS A 363 -8.48 -11.77 13.12
C CYS A 363 -9.21 -13.11 12.92
N ASP A 364 -10.27 -13.18 12.11
CA ASP A 364 -11.07 -14.41 11.97
C ASP A 364 -10.30 -15.56 11.31
N SER A 365 -9.31 -15.25 10.48
CA SER A 365 -8.45 -16.22 9.80
C SER A 365 -6.98 -16.17 10.24
N ALA A 366 -6.64 -15.32 11.21
CA ALA A 366 -5.28 -15.11 11.75
C ALA A 366 -4.58 -16.38 12.23
N ALA A 367 -5.37 -17.40 12.60
CA ALA A 367 -4.84 -18.67 13.07
C ALA A 367 -4.18 -19.51 11.98
N TRP A 368 -4.57 -19.27 10.72
CA TRP A 368 -4.11 -20.00 9.54
C TRP A 368 -3.02 -19.23 8.82
N THR A 369 -2.11 -19.97 8.19
CA THR A 369 -1.10 -19.39 7.29
C THR A 369 -1.74 -18.83 6.02
N HIS A 370 -1.01 -18.01 5.26
CA HIS A 370 -1.49 -17.53 3.97
C HIS A 370 -1.80 -18.70 3.03
N TYR A 371 -0.94 -19.73 3.00
CA TYR A 371 -1.18 -20.95 2.23
C TYR A 371 -2.51 -21.64 2.57
N GLU A 372 -2.81 -21.79 3.87
CA GLU A 372 -4.03 -22.42 4.36
C GLU A 372 -5.28 -21.58 4.03
N ARG A 373 -5.18 -20.25 4.18
CA ARG A 373 -6.24 -19.31 3.78
C ARG A 373 -6.53 -19.39 2.28
N PHE A 374 -5.51 -19.50 1.45
CA PHE A 374 -5.70 -19.68 0.00
C PHE A 374 -6.24 -21.07 -0.37
N ALA A 375 -5.97 -22.10 0.43
CA ALA A 375 -6.63 -23.40 0.29
C ALA A 375 -8.13 -23.33 0.64
N GLU A 376 -8.52 -22.58 1.67
CA GLU A 376 -9.94 -22.28 1.96
C GLU A 376 -10.58 -21.53 0.78
N LEU A 377 -9.90 -20.51 0.26
CA LEU A 377 -10.38 -19.72 -0.87
C LEU A 377 -10.65 -20.59 -2.11
N TYR A 378 -9.84 -21.63 -2.36
CA TYR A 378 -10.08 -22.62 -3.42
C TYR A 378 -11.43 -23.32 -3.26
N ALA A 379 -11.81 -23.69 -2.04
CA ALA A 379 -13.10 -24.34 -1.78
C ALA A 379 -14.29 -23.40 -2.00
N LEU A 380 -14.08 -22.08 -1.83
CA LEU A 380 -15.10 -21.05 -2.07
C LEU A 380 -15.23 -20.68 -3.54
N LEU A 381 -14.21 -20.91 -4.37
CA LEU A 381 -14.09 -20.35 -5.73
C LEU A 381 -15.34 -20.53 -6.59
N ARG A 382 -15.96 -21.72 -6.58
CA ARG A 382 -17.16 -22.01 -7.39
C ARG A 382 -18.41 -21.25 -6.97
N GLN A 383 -18.41 -20.68 -5.77
CA GLN A 383 -19.50 -19.92 -5.19
C GLN A 383 -19.25 -18.41 -5.25
N VAL A 384 -18.05 -18.00 -5.65
CA VAL A 384 -17.68 -16.60 -5.78
C VAL A 384 -18.02 -16.10 -7.17
N GLU A 385 -18.71 -14.97 -7.26
CA GLU A 385 -18.89 -14.23 -8.50
C GLU A 385 -17.86 -13.09 -8.60
N THR A 386 -17.13 -13.02 -9.70
CA THR A 386 -16.24 -11.89 -10.01
C THR A 386 -16.92 -10.88 -10.94
N TRP A 387 -16.41 -9.65 -10.99
CA TRP A 387 -16.87 -8.64 -11.94
C TRP A 387 -16.74 -9.11 -13.38
N GLU A 388 -15.64 -9.80 -13.74
CA GLU A 388 -15.47 -10.38 -15.08
C GLU A 388 -16.64 -11.31 -15.45
N GLN A 389 -17.00 -12.24 -14.56
CA GLN A 389 -18.12 -13.16 -14.74
C GLN A 389 -19.46 -12.43 -14.79
N TRP A 390 -19.68 -11.45 -13.91
CA TRP A 390 -20.90 -10.64 -13.88
C TRP A 390 -21.09 -9.87 -15.20
N HIS A 391 -20.02 -9.26 -15.73
CA HIS A 391 -20.04 -8.57 -17.02
C HIS A 391 -20.27 -9.54 -18.19
N ALA A 392 -19.66 -10.73 -18.15
CA ALA A 392 -19.81 -11.77 -19.18
C ALA A 392 -21.26 -12.30 -19.28
N LYS A 393 -22.03 -12.27 -18.19
CA LYS A 393 -23.47 -12.60 -18.19
C LYS A 393 -24.36 -11.55 -18.86
N GLY A 394 -23.79 -10.44 -19.35
CA GLY A 394 -24.53 -9.35 -19.98
C GLY A 394 -25.22 -8.41 -18.99
N ASN A 395 -24.90 -8.52 -17.69
CA ASN A 395 -25.49 -7.67 -16.66
C ASN A 395 -25.12 -6.18 -16.87
N ARG A 396 -25.97 -5.33 -16.31
CA ARG A 396 -25.85 -3.87 -16.35
C ARG A 396 -26.10 -3.29 -14.96
N TRP A 397 -25.47 -2.16 -14.69
CA TRP A 397 -25.68 -1.44 -13.44
C TRP A 397 -27.11 -0.89 -13.40
N THR A 398 -27.77 -1.03 -12.25
CA THR A 398 -29.09 -0.46 -11.99
C THR A 398 -29.04 0.35 -10.69
N ALA A 399 -30.00 1.28 -10.52
CA ALA A 399 -30.12 2.06 -9.30
C ALA A 399 -30.31 1.19 -8.05
N ASP A 400 -30.98 0.03 -8.19
CA ASP A 400 -31.25 -0.91 -7.10
C ASP A 400 -29.99 -1.57 -6.54
N MET A 401 -28.95 -1.76 -7.37
CA MET A 401 -27.65 -2.25 -6.91
C MET A 401 -26.89 -1.20 -6.07
N LEU A 402 -27.25 0.08 -6.22
CA LEU A 402 -26.54 1.22 -5.61
C LEU A 402 -27.29 1.78 -4.38
N LYS A 403 -28.22 1.00 -3.83
CA LYS A 403 -28.96 1.34 -2.61
C LYS A 403 -29.26 0.10 -1.77
N ASN A 404 -29.52 0.33 -0.49
CA ASN A 404 -30.07 -0.65 0.43
C ASN A 404 -31.41 -0.15 1.01
N PRO A 405 -32.13 -0.93 1.84
CA PRO A 405 -33.45 -0.53 2.37
C PRO A 405 -33.47 0.77 3.18
N ALA A 406 -32.32 1.27 3.63
CA ALA A 406 -32.22 2.52 4.37
C ALA A 406 -32.12 3.77 3.46
N TYR A 407 -32.04 3.60 2.14
CA TYR A 407 -31.98 4.74 1.21
C TYR A 407 -33.35 5.41 1.09
N ASP A 408 -33.40 6.69 1.41
CA ASP A 408 -34.59 7.51 1.23
C ASP A 408 -34.26 8.72 0.32
N PRO A 409 -34.83 8.79 -0.90
CA PRO A 409 -34.58 9.88 -1.82
C PRO A 409 -35.12 11.23 -1.32
N ALA A 410 -36.05 11.28 -0.37
CA ALA A 410 -36.58 12.54 0.17
C ALA A 410 -35.55 13.29 1.03
N ILE A 411 -34.73 12.54 1.78
CA ILE A 411 -33.71 13.09 2.69
C ILE A 411 -32.29 13.04 2.10
N ALA A 412 -32.06 12.24 1.06
CA ALA A 412 -30.74 12.15 0.43
C ALA A 412 -30.28 13.52 -0.12
N PRO A 413 -28.98 13.86 0.00
CA PRO A 413 -28.46 15.13 -0.48
C PRO A 413 -28.74 15.34 -1.97
N LYS A 414 -29.17 16.55 -2.32
CA LYS A 414 -29.55 16.92 -3.70
C LYS A 414 -28.40 17.51 -4.51
N ASN A 415 -27.29 17.83 -3.84
CA ASN A 415 -26.06 18.38 -4.42
C ASN A 415 -25.08 17.29 -4.88
N ILE A 416 -25.50 16.02 -4.95
CA ILE A 416 -24.71 14.89 -5.45
C ILE A 416 -25.55 14.06 -6.43
N PRO A 417 -24.93 13.30 -7.35
CA PRO A 417 -25.67 12.41 -8.25
C PRO A 417 -26.58 11.44 -7.49
N SER A 418 -27.70 11.05 -8.08
CA SER A 418 -28.57 9.99 -7.58
C SER A 418 -28.01 8.59 -7.90
N PRO A 419 -28.47 7.52 -7.23
CA PRO A 419 -28.09 6.15 -7.59
C PRO A 419 -28.36 5.80 -9.07
N SER A 420 -29.40 6.34 -9.67
CA SER A 420 -29.67 6.16 -11.11
C SER A 420 -28.59 6.79 -11.97
N GLN A 421 -28.19 8.03 -11.68
CA GLN A 421 -27.15 8.73 -12.43
C GLN A 421 -25.78 8.02 -12.28
N VAL A 422 -25.48 7.46 -11.11
CA VAL A 422 -24.27 6.65 -10.90
C VAL A 422 -24.32 5.36 -11.73
N ALA A 423 -25.46 4.65 -11.74
CA ALA A 423 -25.63 3.45 -12.57
C ALA A 423 -25.50 3.76 -14.07
N ASP A 424 -26.11 4.84 -14.55
CA ASP A 424 -26.00 5.29 -15.93
C ASP A 424 -24.55 5.63 -16.28
N ALA A 425 -23.85 6.35 -15.42
CA ALA A 425 -22.44 6.68 -15.60
C ALA A 425 -21.57 5.43 -15.70
N LEU A 426 -21.73 4.44 -14.81
CA LEU A 426 -21.00 3.16 -14.87
C LEU A 426 -21.26 2.41 -16.19
N ASN A 427 -22.51 2.41 -16.65
CA ASN A 427 -22.87 1.80 -17.93
C ASN A 427 -22.28 2.56 -19.12
N THR A 428 -22.20 3.89 -19.06
CA THR A 428 -21.53 4.73 -20.07
C THR A 428 -20.03 4.45 -20.11
N LEU A 429 -19.36 4.36 -18.95
CA LEU A 429 -17.94 4.02 -18.87
C LEU A 429 -17.63 2.67 -19.53
N LYS A 430 -18.49 1.67 -19.35
CA LYS A 430 -18.38 0.35 -19.99
C LYS A 430 -18.39 0.43 -21.52
N GLN A 431 -19.11 1.40 -22.09
CA GLN A 431 -19.28 1.57 -23.53
C GLN A 431 -18.14 2.37 -24.18
N ASP A 432 -17.38 3.14 -23.39
CA ASP A 432 -16.27 3.93 -23.88
C ASP A 432 -15.00 3.08 -24.05
N PRO A 433 -14.54 2.82 -25.29
CA PRO A 433 -13.37 1.98 -25.54
C PRO A 433 -12.06 2.58 -25.01
N SER A 434 -12.01 3.90 -24.79
CA SER A 434 -10.82 4.57 -24.23
C SER A 434 -10.67 4.34 -22.73
N MET A 435 -11.77 4.03 -22.03
CA MET A 435 -11.82 4.05 -20.57
C MET A 435 -10.93 3.01 -19.91
N PHE A 436 -10.72 1.86 -20.55
CA PHE A 436 -9.79 0.85 -20.05
C PHE A 436 -8.36 1.40 -19.93
N ARG A 437 -7.90 2.15 -20.93
CA ARG A 437 -6.57 2.77 -20.91
C ARG A 437 -6.50 3.86 -19.83
N VAL A 438 -7.56 4.65 -19.68
CA VAL A 438 -7.65 5.70 -18.66
C VAL A 438 -7.54 5.12 -17.24
N LEU A 439 -8.39 4.15 -16.91
CA LEU A 439 -8.39 3.53 -15.57
C LEU A 439 -7.10 2.73 -15.30
N SER A 440 -6.47 2.19 -16.34
CA SER A 440 -5.16 1.54 -16.23
C SER A 440 -4.04 2.52 -15.86
N PHE A 441 -3.95 3.68 -16.54
CA PHE A 441 -2.97 4.72 -16.19
C PHE A 441 -3.20 5.28 -14.78
N VAL A 442 -4.46 5.52 -14.42
CA VAL A 442 -4.81 6.01 -13.08
C VAL A 442 -4.39 5.01 -12.00
N SER A 443 -4.57 3.70 -12.25
CA SER A 443 -4.14 2.63 -11.32
C SER A 443 -2.61 2.50 -11.26
N ALA A 444 -1.93 2.49 -12.42
CA ALA A 444 -0.48 2.39 -12.52
C ALA A 444 0.22 3.58 -11.84
N GLY A 445 -0.18 4.80 -12.17
CA GLY A 445 0.31 6.02 -11.53
C GLY A 445 -0.02 6.08 -10.04
N ALA A 446 -1.10 5.43 -9.61
CA ALA A 446 -1.42 5.38 -8.20
C ALA A 446 -0.45 4.53 -7.38
N ILE A 447 -0.28 3.29 -7.81
CA ILE A 447 0.62 2.33 -7.18
C ILE A 447 2.06 2.85 -7.20
N ALA A 448 2.48 3.41 -8.33
CA ALA A 448 3.86 3.79 -8.45
C ALA A 448 4.19 5.15 -7.76
N GLY A 449 3.15 5.93 -7.43
CA GLY A 449 3.26 7.06 -6.49
C GLY A 449 3.51 6.56 -5.06
N VAL A 450 2.88 5.46 -4.65
CA VAL A 450 3.17 4.81 -3.37
C VAL A 450 4.62 4.33 -3.35
N THR A 451 5.05 3.52 -4.33
CA THR A 451 6.39 2.93 -4.32
C THR A 451 7.50 3.98 -4.35
N THR A 452 7.30 5.09 -5.07
CA THR A 452 8.23 6.22 -5.08
C THR A 452 8.36 6.89 -3.70
N VAL A 453 7.26 6.99 -2.93
CA VAL A 453 7.35 7.51 -1.55
C VAL A 453 8.06 6.53 -0.65
N LEU A 454 7.80 5.23 -0.78
CA LEU A 454 8.45 4.20 0.02
C LEU A 454 9.99 4.25 -0.12
N ASN A 455 10.52 4.55 -1.31
CA ASN A 455 11.95 4.81 -1.51
C ASN A 455 12.50 5.87 -0.55
N THR A 456 11.72 6.89 -0.20
CA THR A 456 12.15 7.95 0.72
C THR A 456 11.74 7.71 2.17
N TYR A 457 10.76 6.86 2.42
CA TYR A 457 10.17 6.60 3.75
C TYR A 457 11.19 5.97 4.72
N TRP A 458 11.96 5.00 4.24
CA TRP A 458 13.07 4.36 4.97
C TRP A 458 14.43 5.05 4.77
N GLN A 459 14.45 6.25 4.20
CA GLN A 459 15.67 7.07 4.08
C GLN A 459 15.60 8.32 4.95
N LYS A 460 14.40 8.83 5.21
CA LYS A 460 14.18 10.09 5.92
C LYS A 460 13.17 9.85 7.05
N PRO A 461 13.57 9.97 8.33
CA PRO A 461 12.69 9.71 9.47
C PRO A 461 11.39 10.54 9.49
N GLN A 462 11.40 11.72 8.87
CA GLN A 462 10.27 12.65 8.84
C GLN A 462 9.28 12.39 7.68
N THR A 463 9.61 11.48 6.76
CA THR A 463 8.68 11.11 5.68
C THR A 463 7.51 10.35 6.30
N THR A 464 6.28 10.72 5.93
CA THR A 464 5.06 10.02 6.39
C THR A 464 4.69 8.92 5.42
N PHE A 465 4.16 7.80 5.93
CA PHE A 465 3.61 6.74 5.09
C PHE A 465 2.42 7.25 4.24
N PRO A 466 2.34 6.91 2.94
CA PRO A 466 1.33 7.45 2.03
C PRO A 466 -0.03 6.73 2.14
N TYR A 467 -0.60 6.64 3.36
CA TYR A 467 -1.90 5.97 3.62
C TYR A 467 -3.02 6.37 2.65
N PRO A 468 -3.26 7.66 2.38
CA PRO A 468 -4.36 8.05 1.50
C PRO A 468 -4.15 7.55 0.06
N SER A 469 -2.89 7.46 -0.37
CA SER A 469 -2.53 6.94 -1.69
C SER A 469 -2.69 5.44 -1.77
N MET A 470 -2.42 4.70 -0.69
CA MET A 470 -2.72 3.26 -0.60
C MET A 470 -4.22 2.98 -0.73
N VAL A 471 -5.05 3.61 0.10
CA VAL A 471 -6.52 3.43 0.06
C VAL A 471 -7.07 3.81 -1.31
N GLY A 472 -6.69 4.99 -1.82
CA GLY A 472 -7.14 5.43 -3.13
C GLY A 472 -6.65 4.56 -4.29
N SER A 473 -5.57 3.78 -4.13
CA SER A 473 -5.13 2.82 -5.17
C SER A 473 -6.12 1.65 -5.29
N GLY A 474 -6.62 1.17 -4.16
CA GLY A 474 -7.69 0.16 -4.12
C GLY A 474 -8.95 0.61 -4.84
N ASP A 475 -9.41 1.84 -4.58
CA ASP A 475 -10.61 2.40 -5.25
C ASP A 475 -10.47 2.45 -6.78
N ARG A 476 -9.27 2.79 -7.29
CA ARG A 476 -9.00 2.90 -8.74
C ARG A 476 -9.00 1.53 -9.41
N VAL A 477 -8.38 0.55 -8.77
CA VAL A 477 -8.37 -0.85 -9.21
C VAL A 477 -9.78 -1.42 -9.18
N SER A 478 -10.51 -1.17 -8.08
CA SER A 478 -11.91 -1.57 -7.89
C SER A 478 -12.83 -0.99 -8.97
N LEU A 479 -12.70 0.31 -9.29
CA LEU A 479 -13.51 0.93 -10.33
C LEU A 479 -13.24 0.33 -11.73
N CYS A 480 -11.98 -0.01 -12.04
CA CYS A 480 -11.63 -0.70 -13.29
C CYS A 480 -12.38 -2.04 -13.41
N TRP A 481 -12.38 -2.83 -12.34
CA TRP A 481 -13.15 -4.07 -12.28
C TRP A 481 -14.65 -3.84 -12.37
N ALA A 482 -15.20 -2.97 -11.54
CA ALA A 482 -16.64 -2.71 -11.45
C ALA A 482 -17.24 -2.13 -12.74
N ALA A 483 -16.52 -1.27 -13.45
CA ALA A 483 -17.00 -0.65 -14.67
C ALA A 483 -16.77 -1.53 -15.90
N LEU A 484 -15.63 -2.23 -15.98
CA LEU A 484 -15.17 -2.88 -17.21
C LEU A 484 -15.05 -4.40 -17.11
N GLY A 485 -15.06 -4.98 -15.91
CA GLY A 485 -14.80 -6.40 -15.68
C GLY A 485 -13.38 -6.83 -16.03
N LYS A 486 -12.39 -5.92 -15.91
CA LYS A 486 -10.99 -6.17 -16.32
C LYS A 486 -9.99 -5.70 -15.28
N ALA A 487 -8.87 -6.44 -15.17
CA ALA A 487 -7.71 -6.01 -14.41
C ALA A 487 -7.08 -4.77 -15.07
N PRO A 488 -6.69 -3.73 -14.32
CA PRO A 488 -5.95 -2.61 -14.89
C PRO A 488 -4.59 -3.07 -15.43
N ASN A 489 -4.18 -2.51 -16.58
CA ASN A 489 -2.86 -2.78 -17.14
C ASN A 489 -1.78 -1.94 -16.44
N LEU A 490 -1.13 -2.50 -15.43
CA LEU A 490 -0.06 -1.82 -14.68
C LEU A 490 1.26 -1.70 -15.44
N ALA A 491 1.43 -2.39 -16.57
CA ALA A 491 2.63 -2.29 -17.41
C ALA A 491 2.69 -0.98 -18.23
N LEU A 492 1.60 -0.20 -18.25
CA LEU A 492 1.60 1.11 -18.91
C LEU A 492 2.58 2.10 -18.25
N GLY A 493 2.85 1.92 -16.95
CA GLY A 493 3.66 2.84 -16.16
C GLY A 493 3.07 4.24 -16.13
N VAL A 494 3.94 5.25 -16.11
CA VAL A 494 3.58 6.66 -16.12
C VAL A 494 4.20 7.43 -17.29
N GLY A 495 3.51 8.50 -17.67
CA GLY A 495 3.96 9.50 -18.61
C GLY A 495 5.03 10.42 -18.02
N GLN A 496 5.79 11.06 -18.91
CA GLN A 496 6.77 12.06 -18.54
C GLN A 496 6.13 13.44 -18.37
N ARG A 497 6.71 14.24 -17.47
CA ARG A 497 6.28 15.62 -17.25
C ARG A 497 6.94 16.59 -18.21
N GLU A 498 6.16 17.56 -18.64
CA GLU A 498 6.60 18.75 -19.34
C GLU A 498 7.00 19.81 -18.30
N ALA A 499 8.22 20.32 -18.43
CA ALA A 499 8.71 21.37 -17.54
C ALA A 499 7.87 22.66 -17.69
N GLY A 500 7.51 23.27 -16.57
CA GLY A 500 6.76 24.53 -16.55
C GLY A 500 5.24 24.41 -16.82
N LYS A 501 4.70 23.19 -16.95
CA LYS A 501 3.26 22.94 -17.07
C LYS A 501 2.62 22.74 -15.69
N LEU A 502 1.48 23.38 -15.43
CA LEU A 502 0.60 23.06 -14.31
C LEU A 502 -0.40 22.02 -14.80
N TYR A 503 -0.36 20.81 -14.26
CA TYR A 503 -1.38 19.82 -14.60
C TYR A 503 -2.62 19.98 -13.71
N HIS A 504 -3.73 19.36 -14.11
CA HIS A 504 -4.96 19.35 -13.36
C HIS A 504 -5.67 18.00 -13.54
N ALA A 505 -6.38 17.54 -12.52
CA ALA A 505 -7.25 16.37 -12.66
C ALA A 505 -8.47 16.75 -13.51
N CYS A 506 -9.13 15.77 -14.16
CA CYS A 506 -10.26 15.90 -15.11
C CYS A 506 -11.48 16.72 -14.60
N GLN A 507 -11.32 18.01 -14.37
CA GLN A 507 -12.21 18.84 -13.56
C GLN A 507 -12.37 20.26 -14.12
N GLY A 508 -11.64 20.59 -15.19
CA GLY A 508 -11.69 21.86 -15.91
C GLY A 508 -11.07 23.06 -15.17
N MET A 509 -10.32 22.84 -14.10
CA MET A 509 -9.72 23.90 -13.26
C MET A 509 -8.27 24.21 -13.69
N ASN A 510 -8.07 24.68 -14.92
CA ASN A 510 -6.72 24.87 -15.47
C ASN A 510 -6.28 26.32 -15.26
N LEU A 511 -5.24 26.52 -14.46
CA LEU A 511 -4.73 27.86 -14.16
C LEU A 511 -4.07 28.56 -15.36
N ASP A 512 -3.80 27.85 -16.46
CA ASP A 512 -3.33 28.45 -17.71
C ASP A 512 -4.46 29.19 -18.47
N GLY A 513 -5.72 28.96 -18.12
CA GLY A 513 -6.90 29.56 -18.72
C GLY A 513 -7.52 28.73 -19.86
N SER A 514 -6.96 27.56 -20.19
CA SER A 514 -7.66 26.58 -21.03
C SER A 514 -8.79 25.97 -20.21
N SER A 515 -10.07 26.19 -20.55
CA SER A 515 -11.19 25.52 -19.88
C SER A 515 -11.79 24.48 -20.82
N GLY A 516 -12.05 23.27 -20.33
CA GLY A 516 -12.60 22.18 -21.13
C GLY A 516 -12.93 20.93 -20.32
N GLU A 517 -13.73 20.04 -20.91
CA GLU A 517 -14.18 18.77 -20.31
C GLU A 517 -13.12 17.65 -20.36
N THR A 518 -11.97 17.92 -20.99
CA THR A 518 -10.90 16.95 -21.22
C THR A 518 -9.92 16.87 -20.04
N CYS A 519 -9.57 15.66 -19.63
CA CYS A 519 -8.42 15.43 -18.75
C CYS A 519 -7.12 15.84 -19.46
N ALA A 520 -6.32 16.76 -18.92
CA ALA A 520 -5.13 17.21 -19.64
C ALA A 520 -3.87 16.35 -19.47
N ALA A 521 -3.83 15.41 -18.51
CA ALA A 521 -2.70 14.49 -18.34
C ALA A 521 -3.06 13.27 -17.47
N ILE A 522 -3.77 12.30 -18.04
CA ILE A 522 -4.12 11.06 -17.34
C ILE A 522 -2.87 10.21 -17.07
N GLU A 523 -1.86 10.34 -17.92
CA GLU A 523 -0.62 9.58 -17.92
C GLU A 523 0.39 10.08 -16.87
N VAL A 524 0.34 11.33 -16.43
CA VAL A 524 1.29 11.86 -15.45
C VAL A 524 0.89 11.44 -14.03
N TYR A 525 1.87 11.07 -13.19
CA TYR A 525 1.66 10.70 -11.78
C TYR A 525 0.84 11.69 -11.02
N HIS A 526 -0.25 11.24 -10.39
CA HIS A 526 -0.93 12.11 -9.45
C HIS A 526 -1.76 11.37 -8.35
N THR A 527 -1.11 11.04 -7.24
CA THR A 527 -1.75 10.49 -6.03
C THR A 527 -1.82 11.50 -4.88
N CYS A 528 -2.44 11.09 -3.78
CA CYS A 528 -2.82 11.91 -2.64
C CYS A 528 -1.62 12.50 -1.87
N ARG A 529 -1.94 13.28 -0.82
CA ARG A 529 -0.98 13.82 0.13
C ARG A 529 0.08 12.78 0.50
N GLY A 530 1.34 13.12 0.28
CA GLY A 530 2.49 12.25 0.55
C GLY A 530 3.18 11.73 -0.70
N SER A 531 2.44 11.46 -1.78
CA SER A 531 2.97 10.95 -3.06
C SER A 531 2.68 11.84 -4.27
N ASN A 532 1.96 12.95 -4.07
CA ASN A 532 1.87 14.00 -5.08
C ASN A 532 3.24 14.67 -5.21
N SER A 533 3.61 15.07 -6.43
CA SER A 533 4.85 15.80 -6.68
C SER A 533 4.59 17.06 -7.49
N CYS A 534 3.39 17.64 -7.34
CA CYS A 534 2.90 18.64 -8.28
C CYS A 534 2.10 19.81 -7.68
N LYS A 535 2.29 21.00 -8.26
CA LYS A 535 1.71 22.29 -7.83
C LYS A 535 0.48 22.61 -8.66
N ALA A 536 -0.53 23.19 -8.03
CA ALA A 536 -1.86 23.44 -8.62
C ALA A 536 -2.59 22.18 -9.13
N GLU A 537 -2.10 20.99 -8.79
CA GLU A 537 -2.65 19.71 -9.20
C GLU A 537 -3.25 19.07 -7.95
N GLY A 538 -4.51 19.40 -7.67
CA GLY A 538 -5.14 19.00 -6.41
C GLY A 538 -6.63 18.75 -6.55
N GLY A 539 -7.09 17.61 -6.06
CA GLY A 539 -8.44 17.12 -6.24
C GLY A 539 -8.74 15.92 -5.35
N CYS A 540 -8.12 15.79 -4.17
CA CYS A 540 -8.44 14.68 -3.23
C CYS A 540 -9.90 14.62 -2.80
N GLY A 541 -10.69 15.64 -3.12
CA GLY A 541 -12.02 15.75 -2.57
C GLY A 541 -12.00 16.10 -1.09
N PHE A 542 -10.89 16.61 -0.54
CA PHE A 542 -10.81 17.12 0.81
C PHE A 542 -9.94 18.38 0.90
N VAL A 543 -10.23 19.18 1.91
CA VAL A 543 -9.33 20.24 2.37
C VAL A 543 -8.13 19.60 3.07
N GLN A 544 -6.93 20.09 2.80
CA GLN A 544 -5.69 19.59 3.44
C GLN A 544 -5.10 20.69 4.28
N SER A 545 -4.44 20.39 5.41
CA SER A 545 -3.79 21.45 6.20
C SER A 545 -2.76 22.17 5.33
N ASP A 546 -2.72 23.48 5.46
CA ASP A 546 -1.74 24.32 4.80
C ASP A 546 -0.34 24.22 5.43
N LYS A 547 -0.23 23.58 6.60
CA LYS A 547 1.05 23.21 7.23
C LYS A 547 1.44 21.81 6.79
N GLY A 548 2.65 21.67 6.27
CA GLY A 548 3.19 20.39 5.80
C GLY A 548 3.36 19.40 6.95
N GLY A 549 3.31 18.11 6.64
CA GLY A 549 3.47 17.02 7.63
C GLY A 549 2.14 16.53 8.24
N GLY A 550 1.97 15.21 8.31
CA GLY A 550 0.81 14.52 8.89
C GLY A 550 0.01 13.65 7.89
N SER A 551 -0.50 12.52 8.36
CA SER A 551 -1.43 11.62 7.62
C SER A 551 -2.87 12.19 7.63
N CYS A 552 -3.67 11.93 6.59
CA CYS A 552 -5.10 12.29 6.58
C CYS A 552 -5.91 11.62 7.70
N SER A 553 -5.48 10.44 8.19
CA SER A 553 -6.12 9.77 9.33
C SER A 553 -5.94 10.55 10.64
N ALA A 554 -4.79 11.24 10.80
CA ALA A 554 -4.52 12.10 11.97
C ALA A 554 -5.37 13.38 11.97
N MET A 555 -5.88 13.82 10.81
CA MET A 555 -6.78 14.97 10.71
C MET A 555 -8.19 14.71 11.23
N ARG A 556 -8.63 13.44 11.35
CA ARG A 556 -9.91 13.12 12.01
C ARG A 556 -9.92 13.53 13.49
N ARG A 557 -8.76 13.85 14.10
CA ARG A 557 -8.67 14.36 15.49
C ARG A 557 -8.20 15.81 15.61
N ALA A 558 -7.88 16.50 14.52
CA ALA A 558 -7.60 17.94 14.54
C ALA A 558 -8.86 18.78 14.26
N ALA A 559 -10.05 18.25 14.58
CA ALA A 559 -11.20 19.11 14.85
C ALA A 559 -10.98 19.70 16.27
N PRO A 560 -11.20 21.00 16.49
CA PRO A 560 -10.95 21.62 17.77
C PRO A 560 -11.77 20.88 18.85
N ASN A 561 -11.07 20.24 19.77
CA ASN A 561 -11.63 20.03 21.10
C ASN A 561 -11.96 21.42 21.64
N LEU A 562 -13.22 21.63 22.03
CA LEU A 562 -13.71 22.86 22.64
C LEU A 562 -13.02 23.24 23.96
N ASN A 563 -11.95 22.55 24.38
CA ASN A 563 -11.17 22.87 25.58
C ASN A 563 -9.74 22.31 25.47
N ALA A 564 -8.75 23.13 25.15
CA ALA A 564 -7.37 22.93 25.63
C ALA A 564 -6.56 24.23 25.51
N ALA A 565 -6.06 24.69 26.64
CA ALA A 565 -5.34 25.94 26.84
C ALA A 565 -3.88 25.89 26.34
N ALA A 566 -3.33 27.11 26.23
CA ALA A 566 -2.01 27.51 25.77
C ALA A 566 -0.80 26.70 26.27
N GLY A 567 0.20 26.55 25.39
CA GLY A 567 1.53 26.06 25.73
C GLY A 567 2.61 26.37 24.67
N ALA A 568 3.23 27.54 24.80
CA ALA A 568 4.60 27.94 24.41
C ALA A 568 5.12 27.73 22.96
N GLN A 569 5.29 28.84 22.24
CA GLN A 569 6.26 29.01 21.15
C GLN A 569 7.10 30.27 21.41
N CYS A 570 8.43 30.13 21.44
CA CYS A 570 9.37 31.24 21.58
C CYS A 570 9.95 31.65 20.21
N CYS A 571 9.91 32.97 19.97
CA CYS A 571 10.82 33.77 19.15
C CYS A 571 10.84 33.57 17.61
N MET A 572 9.85 34.16 16.93
CA MET A 572 9.95 34.66 15.54
C MET A 572 9.21 36.03 15.44
N PRO A 573 9.67 36.98 14.61
CA PRO A 573 9.04 38.30 14.45
C PRO A 573 7.65 38.21 13.77
N PRO A 574 6.73 39.18 14.00
CA PRO A 574 5.32 39.03 13.66
C PRO A 574 5.07 39.31 12.17
N GLY A 575 5.08 38.25 11.35
CA GLY A 575 4.21 38.20 10.17
C GLY A 575 2.78 37.82 10.60
N PRO A 576 1.73 38.10 9.80
CA PRO A 576 0.38 37.68 10.14
C PRO A 576 0.38 36.18 10.39
N THR A 577 0.12 35.80 11.65
CA THR A 577 0.12 34.41 12.08
C THR A 577 -1.06 33.73 11.40
N PRO A 578 -0.85 32.73 10.53
CA PRO A 578 -1.97 31.98 9.97
C PRO A 578 -2.78 31.38 11.13
N PRO A 579 -4.12 31.33 11.04
CA PRO A 579 -4.93 30.58 11.99
C PRO A 579 -4.33 29.19 12.17
N THR A 580 -4.33 28.68 13.40
CA THR A 580 -3.69 27.41 13.75
C THR A 580 -4.20 26.22 12.92
N ASP A 581 -5.38 26.37 12.30
CA ASP A 581 -6.15 25.36 11.56
C ASP A 581 -6.50 25.80 10.10
N ALA A 582 -5.56 26.42 9.39
CA ALA A 582 -5.77 26.80 7.99
C ALA A 582 -5.59 25.62 7.01
N PHE A 583 -6.49 25.48 6.04
CA PHE A 583 -6.44 24.44 5.01
C PHE A 583 -6.05 25.01 3.63
N SER A 584 -5.54 24.20 2.69
CA SER A 584 -5.43 24.55 1.27
C SER A 584 -6.69 24.12 0.52
N ALA A 585 -7.16 24.95 -0.40
CA ALA A 585 -8.29 24.62 -1.26
C ALA A 585 -7.96 23.43 -2.20
N PRO A 586 -8.96 22.59 -2.55
CA PRO A 586 -8.78 21.68 -3.67
C PRO A 586 -8.44 22.49 -4.94
N SER A 587 -7.56 21.94 -5.77
CA SER A 587 -6.97 22.55 -6.98
C SER A 587 -5.87 23.60 -6.74
N ASP A 588 -5.57 23.91 -5.48
CA ASP A 588 -4.72 25.05 -5.13
C ASP A 588 -3.54 24.64 -4.22
N ASN A 589 -2.87 23.54 -4.59
CA ASN A 589 -1.86 22.91 -3.76
C ASN A 589 -0.42 23.38 -4.05
N LYS A 590 0.41 23.50 -3.01
CA LYS A 590 1.79 24.00 -3.10
C LYS A 590 2.86 22.95 -3.46
N CYS A 591 2.49 21.79 -4.03
CA CYS A 591 3.34 20.58 -4.21
C CYS A 591 3.62 19.74 -2.96
N ALA A 592 4.01 18.48 -3.18
CA ALA A 592 4.62 17.54 -2.23
C ALA A 592 3.68 17.03 -1.13
N SER A 593 4.01 17.28 0.15
CA SER A 593 3.16 16.88 1.29
C SER A 593 1.97 17.83 1.51
N PHE A 594 1.75 18.78 0.59
CA PHE A 594 0.71 19.79 0.64
C PHE A 594 -0.32 19.53 -0.47
N GLY A 595 -1.59 19.46 -0.07
CA GLY A 595 -2.74 19.31 -0.97
C GLY A 595 -3.04 17.90 -1.49
N GLY A 596 -4.18 17.82 -2.16
CA GLY A 596 -4.89 16.59 -2.47
C GLY A 596 -4.47 15.84 -3.73
N CYS A 597 -4.91 14.58 -3.81
CA CYS A 597 -4.87 13.63 -4.93
C CYS A 597 -5.26 14.22 -6.26
N ALA A 598 -5.08 13.46 -7.32
CA ALA A 598 -5.47 13.86 -8.67
C ALA A 598 -6.19 12.73 -9.40
N VAL A 599 -7.08 12.15 -8.61
CA VAL A 599 -8.32 11.62 -9.14
C VAL A 599 -9.23 12.83 -9.37
N PRO A 600 -10.07 12.81 -10.40
CA PRO A 600 -11.16 13.77 -10.48
C PRO A 600 -11.96 13.75 -9.17
N ILE A 601 -12.23 14.90 -8.54
CA ILE A 601 -13.09 14.94 -7.35
C ILE A 601 -14.40 14.25 -7.74
N SER A 602 -14.73 13.19 -7.00
CA SER A 602 -16.01 12.49 -7.15
C SER A 602 -17.12 13.51 -7.09
N ALA A 603 -18.07 13.43 -8.02
CA ALA A 603 -19.27 14.25 -7.99
C ALA A 603 -20.13 13.95 -6.76
N SER A 604 -19.87 12.83 -6.08
CA SER A 604 -20.53 12.48 -4.82
C SER A 604 -19.77 12.97 -3.59
N GLN A 605 -18.62 13.64 -3.71
CA GLN A 605 -17.80 14.03 -2.57
C GLN A 605 -18.38 15.23 -1.80
N LEU A 606 -18.66 14.99 -0.52
CA LEU A 606 -19.06 16.00 0.45
C LEU A 606 -18.00 16.18 1.56
N PHE A 607 -17.94 17.37 2.16
CA PHE A 607 -17.07 17.63 3.30
C PHE A 607 -17.58 16.92 4.57
N PRO A 608 -16.70 16.23 5.33
CA PRO A 608 -17.05 15.57 6.58
C PRO A 608 -16.92 16.50 7.80
N SER A 609 -16.32 17.68 7.61
CA SER A 609 -16.05 18.68 8.64
C SER A 609 -16.21 20.09 8.06
N GLN A 610 -15.98 21.11 8.89
CA GLN A 610 -16.00 22.53 8.50
C GLN A 610 -14.64 23.19 8.78
N GLY A 611 -14.38 24.32 8.13
CA GLY A 611 -13.17 25.10 8.34
C GLY A 611 -12.96 26.20 7.30
N THR A 612 -11.74 26.73 7.25
CA THR A 612 -11.36 27.83 6.36
C THR A 612 -10.14 27.45 5.53
N MET A 613 -10.21 27.68 4.22
CA MET A 613 -9.14 27.43 3.27
C MET A 613 -8.44 28.72 2.80
N LEU A 614 -7.12 28.65 2.71
CA LEU A 614 -6.23 29.61 2.07
C LEU A 614 -6.17 29.33 0.57
N LEU A 615 -6.03 30.42 -0.18
CA LEU A 615 -5.94 30.40 -1.63
C LEU A 615 -4.55 30.86 -2.08
N TYR A 616 -4.04 30.30 -3.17
CA TYR A 616 -2.74 30.59 -3.74
C TYR A 616 -2.86 30.92 -5.23
N LYS A 617 -1.96 31.77 -5.69
CA LYS A 617 -1.65 31.89 -7.12
C LYS A 617 -0.25 31.33 -7.36
N PHE A 618 -0.02 30.81 -8.55
CA PHE A 618 1.26 30.23 -8.96
C PHE A 618 1.93 31.13 -9.98
N VAL A 619 3.06 31.74 -9.61
CA VAL A 619 3.71 32.79 -10.40
C VAL A 619 5.05 32.34 -10.97
N GLY A 620 5.37 32.85 -12.16
CA GLY A 620 6.64 32.60 -12.84
C GLY A 620 6.79 31.18 -13.39
N PRO A 621 7.91 30.88 -14.08
CA PRO A 621 8.14 29.59 -14.74
C PRO A 621 8.32 28.41 -13.78
N THR A 622 8.62 28.68 -12.51
CA THR A 622 8.77 27.68 -11.44
C THR A 622 7.49 27.48 -10.63
N HIS A 623 6.42 28.21 -10.97
CA HIS A 623 5.13 28.16 -10.29
C HIS A 623 5.27 28.37 -8.79
N ALA A 624 5.91 29.46 -8.35
CA ALA A 624 6.03 29.78 -6.93
C ALA A 624 4.65 30.11 -6.35
N SER A 625 4.28 29.52 -5.22
CA SER A 625 2.97 29.74 -4.59
C SER A 625 2.97 31.06 -3.79
N GLU A 626 2.06 31.98 -4.12
CA GLU A 626 1.82 33.21 -3.37
C GLU A 626 0.42 33.20 -2.76
N PRO A 627 0.26 33.38 -1.44
CA PRO A 627 -1.06 33.42 -0.80
C PRO A 627 -1.87 34.63 -1.27
N LEU A 628 -3.17 34.43 -1.48
CA LEU A 628 -4.12 35.52 -1.64
C LEU A 628 -4.59 36.01 -0.26
N PRO A 629 -4.94 37.31 -0.12
CA PRO A 629 -5.47 37.85 1.14
C PRO A 629 -6.87 37.31 1.48
N LYS A 630 -7.56 36.73 0.49
CA LYS A 630 -8.90 36.16 0.64
C LYS A 630 -8.82 34.70 1.05
N THR A 631 -9.68 34.32 1.98
CA THR A 631 -9.93 32.92 2.38
C THR A 631 -11.32 32.49 1.95
N LEU A 632 -11.57 31.18 1.98
CA LEU A 632 -12.88 30.60 1.68
C LEU A 632 -13.31 29.64 2.80
N ASP A 633 -14.57 29.72 3.22
CA ASP A 633 -15.11 28.79 4.24
C ASP A 633 -15.82 27.60 3.59
N PHE A 634 -15.76 26.46 4.27
CA PHE A 634 -16.50 25.24 3.93
C PHE A 634 -17.18 24.63 5.17
N ALA A 635 -18.29 23.94 4.95
CA ALA A 635 -19.12 23.31 5.97
C ALA A 635 -19.41 21.84 5.66
N VAL A 636 -19.81 21.10 6.69
CA VAL A 636 -20.20 19.69 6.58
C VAL A 636 -21.33 19.54 5.55
N GLY A 637 -21.20 18.56 4.65
CA GLY A 637 -22.22 18.25 3.65
C GLY A 637 -22.19 19.15 2.40
N GLU A 638 -21.33 20.16 2.34
CA GLU A 638 -21.11 20.93 1.11
C GLU A 638 -20.34 20.12 0.06
N SER A 639 -20.66 20.36 -1.22
CA SER A 639 -19.98 19.74 -2.36
C SER A 639 -18.54 20.22 -2.43
N VAL A 640 -17.61 19.26 -2.44
CA VAL A 640 -16.19 19.59 -2.49
C VAL A 640 -15.80 20.17 -3.85
N TYR A 641 -16.43 19.70 -4.92
CA TYR A 641 -16.19 20.24 -6.24
C TYR A 641 -16.67 21.69 -6.37
N ASP A 642 -17.84 22.01 -5.83
CA ASP A 642 -18.39 23.37 -5.97
C ASP A 642 -17.51 24.39 -5.24
N LYS A 643 -16.97 24.01 -4.06
CA LYS A 643 -15.99 24.81 -3.34
C LYS A 643 -14.65 24.91 -4.05
N ALA A 644 -14.18 23.82 -4.67
CA ALA A 644 -12.98 23.84 -5.49
C ALA A 644 -13.14 24.81 -6.68
N TRP A 645 -14.29 24.78 -7.36
CA TRP A 645 -14.57 25.71 -8.45
C TRP A 645 -14.66 27.15 -7.96
N GLN A 646 -15.28 27.38 -6.80
CA GLN A 646 -15.29 28.70 -6.18
C GLN A 646 -13.87 29.21 -5.91
N ALA A 647 -13.01 28.39 -5.30
CA ALA A 647 -11.60 28.72 -5.08
C ALA A 647 -10.87 29.03 -6.40
N TYR A 648 -11.03 28.17 -7.41
CA TYR A 648 -10.45 28.37 -8.74
C TYR A 648 -10.86 29.71 -9.36
N ARG A 649 -12.14 30.11 -9.27
CA ARG A 649 -12.60 31.42 -9.77
C ARG A 649 -11.91 32.60 -9.09
N GLU A 650 -11.73 32.52 -7.77
CA GLU A 650 -11.03 33.56 -6.99
C GLU A 650 -9.55 33.66 -7.39
N VAL A 651 -8.89 32.52 -7.57
CA VAL A 651 -7.49 32.45 -8.03
C VAL A 651 -7.34 33.02 -9.44
N MET A 652 -8.23 32.67 -10.37
CA MET A 652 -8.20 33.17 -11.75
C MET A 652 -8.47 34.68 -11.83
N ALA A 653 -9.39 35.20 -11.02
CA ALA A 653 -9.64 36.62 -10.90
C ALA A 653 -8.41 37.39 -10.39
N ALA A 654 -7.71 36.84 -9.38
CA ALA A 654 -6.48 37.41 -8.86
C ALA A 654 -5.27 37.25 -9.81
N SER A 655 -5.28 36.23 -10.67
CA SER A 655 -4.17 35.87 -11.60
C SER A 655 -4.30 36.54 -12.96
N GLY A 656 -4.53 37.86 -12.98
CA GLY A 656 -4.60 38.65 -14.22
C GLY A 656 -6.00 38.77 -14.83
N GLY A 657 -7.06 38.51 -14.06
CA GLY A 657 -8.44 38.81 -14.47
C GLY A 657 -9.03 37.86 -15.52
N LYS A 658 -8.48 36.64 -15.66
CA LYS A 658 -9.02 35.65 -16.60
C LYS A 658 -10.38 35.12 -16.10
N PRO A 659 -11.45 35.14 -16.92
CA PRO A 659 -12.73 34.56 -16.51
C PRO A 659 -12.63 33.03 -16.48
N ALA A 660 -13.00 32.44 -15.35
CA ALA A 660 -12.98 30.99 -15.14
C ALA A 660 -14.20 30.25 -15.75
N GLY A 661 -15.23 30.98 -16.20
CA GLY A 661 -16.45 30.40 -16.76
C GLY A 661 -17.34 29.68 -15.74
N ASP A 662 -18.39 29.03 -16.25
CA ASP A 662 -19.27 28.16 -15.46
C ASP A 662 -18.61 26.79 -15.21
N PRO A 663 -18.89 26.14 -14.07
CA PRO A 663 -18.34 24.82 -13.79
C PRO A 663 -18.80 23.79 -14.84
N PRO A 664 -17.90 23.00 -15.43
CA PRO A 664 -18.28 21.96 -16.37
C PRO A 664 -19.13 20.88 -15.70
N THR A 665 -20.01 20.28 -16.48
CA THR A 665 -20.83 19.14 -16.04
C THR A 665 -19.92 17.99 -15.61
N PRO A 666 -20.23 17.27 -14.51
CA PRO A 666 -19.45 16.11 -14.11
C PRO A 666 -19.41 15.05 -15.21
N THR A 667 -18.20 14.61 -15.58
CA THR A 667 -18.01 13.50 -16.52
C THR A 667 -18.55 12.19 -15.93
N PRO A 668 -18.88 11.17 -16.76
CA PRO A 668 -19.29 9.86 -16.26
C PRO A 668 -18.28 9.26 -15.26
N LEU A 669 -16.98 9.50 -15.46
CA LEU A 669 -15.94 9.05 -14.53
C LEU A 669 -16.12 9.69 -13.14
N ARG A 670 -16.34 11.01 -13.07
CA ARG A 670 -16.58 11.73 -11.81
C ARG A 670 -17.86 11.29 -11.12
N VAL A 671 -18.90 10.98 -11.89
CA VAL A 671 -20.18 10.50 -11.36
C VAL A 671 -20.06 9.08 -10.79
N ALA A 672 -19.29 8.20 -11.44
CA ALA A 672 -19.10 6.82 -11.03
C ALA A 672 -18.14 6.65 -9.83
N LEU A 673 -17.18 7.56 -9.66
CA LEU A 673 -16.19 7.49 -8.58
C LEU A 673 -16.86 7.54 -7.20
N PRO A 674 -16.49 6.63 -6.27
CA PRO A 674 -16.92 6.75 -4.89
C PRO A 674 -16.38 8.03 -4.24
N PRO A 675 -17.12 8.63 -3.29
CA PRO A 675 -16.53 9.61 -2.40
C PRO A 675 -15.41 8.96 -1.59
N SER A 676 -14.31 9.67 -1.42
CA SER A 676 -13.24 9.27 -0.49
C SER A 676 -13.75 9.38 0.96
N THR A 677 -13.25 8.53 1.85
CA THR A 677 -13.62 8.46 3.29
C THR A 677 -12.60 9.04 4.25
#